data_AF-A0A6L8IPU9-F1
#
_entry.id   AF-A0A6L8IPU9-F1
#
_cell.length_a   1.000
_cell.length_b   1.000
_cell.length_c   1.000
_cell.angle_alpha   90.00
_cell.angle_beta   90.00
_cell.angle_gamma   90.00
#
_symmetry.space_group_name_H-M   'P 1'
#
loop_
_entity.id
_entity.type
_entity.pdbx_description
1 polymer ?
#
loop_
_entity_poly.entity_id
_entity_poly.type
_entity_poly.pdbx_seq_one_letter_code
_entity_poly.pdbx_strand_id
1 'polypeptide(L)'
;MTSCNQKWCHAAMEHDRNFTGVIGRTVADSTPSWAGRPTRLAKSPNIVMIVLDDVGYAQLGCYGSDIETPALDSLAADGLRYANFHVTPLCSPTRACLLTGRNHHAVGVGRVAEMRNGFPNTRGFVAREAANLAEILRPHGYQTLAAGKWHLAAIDDASPAGPYDHWPLQRGFDRFYGFLSGETNQWNPELVLGNERIDLPPADDYHLSAGIVDESCKWLRQLVSAAPEKPFFLYLAFAAGHSPHHVPRAFADRYRGRFDDGWDAARDRILARQKSSGLLPADQRLAPRNPGVQVWDTMNAGERMVAARFEEVFAGFLDHADVQIGRLLRQLDDLGKCDDTIVVAISDNGAAPLGGLHGSYDHHRSRSGDRPGVEENMARLADLGGPLSYGIYPAGWAMAGNTPFKRYKSQTYAGGIRAPLLIRWPAGIEAKGETRRQFYHVVDVTPTLLDLIGVELPSHVNGVEQMPLHGTSMAHTLNDNGADTRKKVQYFETVGQRAIWQEGWKAVTFHTRGTEFDSDVWELYDLDRDLAEIDNLAEGHPEKLKQMIALWWREAERYGVLPLDDLGGKNGVGWWPEPSNRWVLYQDAVLPHHIKTGPRLLGTSHRITARIERLSTSEEGVVVADGGRFGGWSLFIQGNRMHYTVNHYGEACRVSSSVAIPVGPVTLRVDVAKVADDEGRVVFCLDGQPSGAGSLTPFRAYNFANEPLQVGRDGQTPVDDCYESPFPFTGRIVDVVLEAAGDGVDDQEALLVELMGSQ
;
A
#
# COMPACT_ATOMS: atom_id res chain seq x y z
N MET A 1 -0.99 -80.09 -1.06
CA MET A 1 -2.27 -79.54 -0.57
C MET A 1 -2.03 -78.09 -0.20
N THR A 2 -2.75 -77.19 -0.88
CA THR A 2 -3.13 -75.81 -0.48
C THR A 2 -2.00 -74.90 0.02
N SER A 3 -1.35 -74.12 -0.84
CA SER A 3 -1.81 -72.79 -1.31
C SER A 3 -2.00 -71.76 -0.19
N CYS A 4 -1.03 -70.85 -0.06
CA CYS A 4 -1.36 -69.45 0.12
C CYS A 4 -0.27 -68.61 -0.55
N ASN A 5 -0.45 -68.42 -1.86
CA ASN A 5 0.08 -67.28 -2.59
C ASN A 5 -0.47 -66.02 -1.91
N GLN A 6 0.33 -65.38 -1.07
CA GLN A 6 0.11 -63.97 -0.76
C GLN A 6 1.22 -63.19 -1.46
N LYS A 7 1.03 -63.03 -2.78
CA LYS A 7 1.50 -61.84 -3.49
C LYS A 7 0.79 -60.66 -2.83
N TRP A 8 1.38 -60.12 -1.77
CA TRP A 8 1.07 -58.76 -1.35
C TRP A 8 1.63 -57.87 -2.45
N CYS A 9 0.78 -57.57 -3.44
CA CYS A 9 0.98 -56.45 -4.33
C CYS A 9 1.45 -55.27 -3.46
N HIS A 10 2.62 -54.71 -3.80
CA HIS A 10 3.01 -53.39 -3.35
C HIS A 10 1.95 -52.41 -3.87
N ALA A 11 0.86 -52.27 -3.12
CA ALA A 11 0.11 -51.03 -3.13
C ALA A 11 1.08 -50.01 -2.54
N ALA A 12 1.80 -49.30 -3.42
CA ALA A 12 2.38 -48.02 -3.03
C ALA A 12 1.23 -47.28 -2.34
N MET A 13 1.38 -46.94 -1.06
CA MET A 13 0.38 -46.17 -0.36
C MET A 13 0.17 -44.91 -1.20
N GLU A 14 -1.03 -44.72 -1.77
CA GLU A 14 -1.33 -43.59 -2.67
C GLU A 14 -1.03 -42.22 -2.04
N HIS A 15 -0.86 -42.20 -0.72
CA HIS A 15 -0.67 -41.03 0.13
C HIS A 15 0.79 -40.59 0.37
N ASP A 16 1.82 -41.36 0.01
CA ASP A 16 3.21 -40.90 0.13
C ASP A 16 4.08 -41.31 -1.07
N ARG A 17 4.00 -40.47 -2.13
CA ARG A 17 4.72 -40.68 -3.40
C ARG A 17 6.25 -40.56 -3.26
N ASN A 18 6.78 -40.12 -2.11
CA ASN A 18 8.21 -39.88 -1.90
C ASN A 18 8.88 -40.88 -0.95
N PHE A 19 8.13 -41.86 -0.43
CA PHE A 19 8.71 -42.94 0.35
C PHE A 19 9.48 -43.91 -0.55
N THR A 20 10.79 -44.00 -0.36
CA THR A 20 11.68 -44.92 -1.09
C THR A 20 12.12 -46.12 -0.26
N GLY A 21 11.55 -46.27 0.94
CA GLY A 21 11.88 -47.36 1.85
C GLY A 21 11.13 -48.65 1.48
N VAL A 22 11.16 -49.61 2.39
CA VAL A 22 10.42 -50.88 2.27
C VAL A 22 9.52 -51.02 3.49
N ILE A 23 8.23 -51.31 3.29
CA ILE A 23 7.30 -51.58 4.38
C ILE A 23 7.08 -53.09 4.44
N GLY A 24 7.63 -53.72 5.47
CA GLY A 24 7.40 -55.12 5.81
C GLY A 24 6.31 -55.29 6.86
N ARG A 25 6.11 -56.53 7.34
CA ARG A 25 5.07 -56.85 8.33
C ARG A 25 5.37 -56.26 9.71
N THR A 26 6.65 -56.16 10.05
CA THR A 26 7.14 -55.55 11.29
C THR A 26 8.17 -54.47 10.98
N VAL A 27 8.53 -53.64 11.96
CA VAL A 27 9.65 -52.69 11.82
C VAL A 27 10.94 -53.42 11.46
N ALA A 28 11.15 -54.65 11.96
CA ALA A 28 12.31 -55.48 11.63
C ALA A 28 12.33 -55.93 10.16
N ASP A 29 11.16 -56.02 9.51
CA ASP A 29 11.03 -56.34 8.09
C ASP A 29 10.95 -55.08 7.20
N SER A 30 11.05 -53.89 7.81
CA SER A 30 10.87 -52.61 7.13
C SER A 30 12.19 -51.85 7.06
N THR A 31 12.38 -51.12 5.96
CA THR A 31 13.44 -50.12 5.82
C THR A 31 12.78 -48.75 5.80
N PRO A 32 12.94 -47.91 6.83
CA PRO A 32 12.43 -46.55 6.76
C PRO A 32 13.21 -45.78 5.68
N SER A 33 12.51 -45.00 4.86
CA SER A 33 13.12 -43.88 4.16
C SER A 33 12.61 -42.60 4.79
N TRP A 34 13.54 -41.73 5.15
CA TRP A 34 13.21 -40.34 5.33
C TRP A 34 13.14 -39.75 3.93
N ALA A 35 11.94 -39.48 3.41
CA ALA A 35 11.81 -38.74 2.17
C ALA A 35 12.67 -37.48 2.30
N GLY A 36 13.74 -37.38 1.51
CA GLY A 36 14.56 -36.18 1.49
C GLY A 36 13.63 -35.03 1.15
N ARG A 37 13.63 -33.96 1.96
CA ARG A 37 12.90 -32.75 1.57
C ARG A 37 13.38 -32.38 0.16
N PRO A 38 12.49 -32.11 -0.80
CA PRO A 38 12.93 -31.71 -2.14
C PRO A 38 13.75 -30.43 -2.02
N THR A 39 15.07 -30.58 -2.03
CA THR A 39 16.05 -29.50 -1.99
C THR A 39 16.71 -29.41 -3.36
N ARG A 40 15.90 -29.35 -4.43
CA ARG A 40 16.42 -29.19 -5.79
C ARG A 40 17.26 -27.91 -5.90
N LEU A 41 16.97 -26.92 -5.06
CA LEU A 41 17.62 -25.62 -4.95
C LEU A 41 18.38 -25.43 -3.62
N ALA A 42 18.81 -26.51 -2.95
CA ALA A 42 19.78 -26.34 -1.86
C ALA A 42 21.00 -25.59 -2.41
N LYS A 43 21.41 -24.51 -1.73
CA LYS A 43 22.50 -23.60 -2.14
C LYS A 43 22.20 -22.71 -3.36
N SER A 44 20.94 -22.55 -3.76
CA SER A 44 20.57 -21.41 -4.62
C SER A 44 20.67 -20.11 -3.82
N PRO A 45 20.94 -18.97 -4.47
CA PRO A 45 21.07 -17.70 -3.79
C PRO A 45 19.78 -17.32 -3.07
N ASN A 46 19.90 -16.64 -1.94
CA ASN A 46 18.76 -16.03 -1.29
C ASN A 46 18.25 -14.87 -2.13
N ILE A 47 16.99 -14.48 -1.93
CA ILE A 47 16.37 -13.35 -2.62
C ILE A 47 15.83 -12.39 -1.57
N VAL A 48 16.26 -11.14 -1.63
CA VAL A 48 15.68 -10.03 -0.85
C VAL A 48 15.12 -9.02 -1.85
N MET A 49 13.82 -8.81 -1.80
CA MET A 49 13.12 -7.85 -2.63
C MET A 49 12.63 -6.70 -1.76
N ILE A 50 13.28 -5.56 -1.87
CA ILE A 50 12.97 -4.32 -1.18
C ILE A 50 12.06 -3.47 -2.06
N VAL A 51 10.89 -3.08 -1.55
CA VAL A 51 9.94 -2.22 -2.25
C VAL A 51 9.72 -0.95 -1.45
N LEU A 52 10.00 0.19 -2.06
CA LEU A 52 9.67 1.53 -1.58
C LEU A 52 8.28 1.94 -2.12
N ASP A 53 7.59 2.81 -1.39
CA ASP A 53 6.20 3.20 -1.67
C ASP A 53 6.16 4.69 -2.00
N ASP A 54 5.77 5.05 -3.22
CA ASP A 54 5.71 6.45 -3.70
C ASP A 54 7.04 7.21 -3.75
N VAL A 55 8.18 6.50 -3.78
CA VAL A 55 9.49 7.13 -3.95
C VAL A 55 9.76 7.38 -5.45
N GLY A 56 9.81 8.65 -5.84
CA GLY A 56 10.07 9.09 -7.20
C GLY A 56 11.46 8.71 -7.71
N TYR A 57 11.60 8.74 -9.04
CA TYR A 57 12.83 8.35 -9.75
C TYR A 57 14.10 9.01 -9.20
N ALA A 58 14.01 10.26 -8.77
CA ALA A 58 15.14 11.09 -8.40
C ALA A 58 15.25 11.37 -6.90
N GLN A 59 14.63 10.54 -6.06
CA GLN A 59 14.62 10.72 -4.61
C GLN A 59 15.70 9.89 -3.89
N LEU A 60 16.42 9.02 -4.60
CA LEU A 60 17.59 8.30 -4.09
C LEU A 60 18.90 9.04 -4.42
N GLY A 61 19.89 9.00 -3.52
CA GLY A 61 21.20 9.63 -3.72
C GLY A 61 21.89 9.13 -5.00
N CYS A 62 21.88 7.81 -5.23
CA CYS A 62 22.37 7.17 -6.45
C CYS A 62 21.54 7.47 -7.71
N TYR A 63 20.41 8.20 -7.58
CA TYR A 63 19.62 8.76 -8.68
C TYR A 63 19.68 10.29 -8.74
N GLY A 64 20.61 10.92 -8.01
CA GLY A 64 20.89 12.35 -8.05
C GLY A 64 20.16 13.19 -6.99
N SER A 65 19.48 12.56 -6.02
CA SER A 65 18.76 13.24 -4.94
C SER A 65 19.68 14.07 -4.03
N ASP A 66 19.09 15.04 -3.33
CA ASP A 66 19.71 15.69 -2.17
C ASP A 66 19.46 14.92 -0.86
N ILE A 67 18.62 13.88 -0.87
CA ILE A 67 18.30 13.05 0.29
C ILE A 67 19.39 12.00 0.51
N GLU A 68 19.78 11.76 1.77
CA GLU A 68 20.80 10.78 2.12
C GLU A 68 20.20 9.38 2.18
N THR A 69 20.64 8.51 1.24
CA THR A 69 20.24 7.10 1.17
C THR A 69 21.45 6.16 1.07
N PRO A 70 22.41 6.21 2.02
CA PRO A 70 23.67 5.49 1.92
C PRO A 70 23.54 3.97 1.76
N ALA A 71 22.52 3.32 2.30
CA ALA A 71 22.31 1.89 2.13
C ALA A 71 21.91 1.55 0.69
N LEU A 72 20.93 2.25 0.12
CA LEU A 72 20.56 2.11 -1.29
C LEU A 72 21.70 2.52 -2.22
N ASP A 73 22.44 3.58 -1.88
CA ASP A 73 23.61 4.00 -2.65
C ASP A 73 24.71 2.93 -2.66
N SER A 74 24.87 2.20 -1.54
CA SER A 74 25.80 1.08 -1.48
C SER A 74 25.38 -0.10 -2.37
N LEU A 75 24.07 -0.36 -2.51
CA LEU A 75 23.56 -1.38 -3.44
C LEU A 75 23.86 -1.00 -4.89
N ALA A 76 23.75 0.29 -5.24
CA ALA A 76 24.12 0.77 -6.56
C ALA A 76 25.64 0.67 -6.79
N ALA A 77 26.44 1.05 -5.79
CA ALA A 77 27.90 1.05 -5.89
C ALA A 77 28.51 -0.36 -5.97
N ASP A 78 27.95 -1.33 -5.25
CA ASP A 78 28.39 -2.75 -5.26
C ASP A 78 27.55 -3.61 -6.21
N GLY A 79 26.74 -2.99 -7.06
CA GLY A 79 25.84 -3.68 -7.98
C GLY A 79 25.53 -2.84 -9.21
N LEU A 80 24.27 -2.88 -9.61
CA LEU A 80 23.74 -2.26 -10.81
C LEU A 80 22.61 -1.30 -10.46
N ARG A 81 22.52 -0.19 -11.20
CA ARG A 81 21.32 0.65 -11.24
C ARG A 81 20.76 0.74 -12.66
N TYR A 82 19.44 0.73 -12.79
CA TYR A 82 18.77 0.82 -14.10
C TYR A 82 18.20 2.23 -14.32
N ALA A 83 18.67 2.91 -15.36
CA ALA A 83 18.20 4.24 -15.72
C ALA A 83 16.84 4.22 -16.45
N ASN A 84 16.48 3.09 -17.05
CA ASN A 84 15.35 2.93 -17.98
C ASN A 84 14.35 1.83 -17.54
N PHE A 85 14.14 1.74 -16.22
CA PHE A 85 13.19 0.81 -15.62
C PHE A 85 11.82 1.46 -15.40
N HIS A 86 10.78 0.67 -15.62
CA HIS A 86 9.40 1.11 -15.55
C HIS A 86 8.55 0.23 -14.64
N VAL A 87 7.55 0.86 -14.04
CA VAL A 87 6.52 0.26 -13.21
C VAL A 87 5.14 0.66 -13.75
N THR A 88 4.08 0.17 -13.13
CA THR A 88 2.75 0.76 -13.34
C THR A 88 2.67 2.07 -12.55
N PRO A 89 1.74 2.98 -12.86
CA PRO A 89 1.66 4.25 -12.14
C PRO A 89 0.94 4.15 -10.77
N LEU A 90 0.63 2.94 -10.28
CA LEU A 90 0.00 2.73 -8.96
C LEU A 90 0.58 1.50 -8.23
N CYS A 91 0.46 1.52 -6.91
CA CYS A 91 1.06 0.56 -5.99
C CYS A 91 0.55 -0.89 -6.14
N SER A 92 -0.75 -1.18 -5.97
CA SER A 92 -1.26 -2.57 -6.12
C SER A 92 -0.98 -3.17 -7.50
N PRO A 93 -1.24 -2.45 -8.61
CA PRO A 93 -0.90 -2.94 -9.94
C PRO A 93 0.58 -3.27 -10.11
N THR A 94 1.50 -2.43 -9.62
CA THR A 94 2.95 -2.70 -9.67
C THR A 94 3.32 -3.93 -8.84
N ARG A 95 2.81 -4.05 -7.61
CA ARG A 95 3.09 -5.20 -6.73
C ARG A 95 2.60 -6.51 -7.33
N ALA A 96 1.43 -6.47 -7.99
CA ALA A 96 0.91 -7.62 -8.73
C ALA A 96 1.84 -8.02 -9.87
N CYS A 97 2.33 -7.05 -10.66
CA CYS A 97 3.30 -7.31 -11.72
C CYS A 97 4.63 -7.86 -11.19
N LEU A 98 5.16 -7.26 -10.11
CA LEU A 98 6.44 -7.59 -9.51
C LEU A 98 6.50 -9.02 -8.97
N LEU A 99 5.42 -9.47 -8.34
CA LEU A 99 5.36 -10.79 -7.74
C LEU A 99 4.97 -11.89 -8.72
N THR A 100 4.35 -11.57 -9.85
CA THR A 100 3.81 -12.57 -10.80
C THR A 100 4.52 -12.60 -12.15
N GLY A 101 5.28 -11.57 -12.51
CA GLY A 101 5.89 -11.42 -13.83
C GLY A 101 4.87 -11.20 -14.96
N ARG A 102 3.67 -10.74 -14.62
CA ARG A 102 2.51 -10.63 -15.53
C ARG A 102 1.85 -9.27 -15.42
N ASN A 103 1.33 -8.77 -16.54
CA ASN A 103 0.59 -7.51 -16.58
C ASN A 103 -0.62 -7.51 -15.62
N HIS A 104 -0.79 -6.40 -14.91
CA HIS A 104 -1.70 -6.28 -13.76
C HIS A 104 -3.19 -6.49 -14.10
N HIS A 105 -3.64 -6.08 -15.29
CA HIS A 105 -5.00 -6.37 -15.76
C HIS A 105 -5.29 -7.87 -15.90
N ALA A 106 -4.37 -8.60 -16.52
CA ALA A 106 -4.54 -10.03 -16.77
C ALA A 106 -4.65 -10.83 -15.46
N VAL A 107 -4.00 -10.36 -14.39
CA VAL A 107 -4.04 -11.00 -13.08
C VAL A 107 -5.18 -10.48 -12.18
N GLY A 108 -5.91 -9.44 -12.59
CA GLY A 108 -7.10 -8.93 -11.88
C GLY A 108 -6.86 -7.71 -10.98
N VAL A 109 -5.74 -7.01 -11.14
CA VAL A 109 -5.33 -5.85 -10.34
C VAL A 109 -5.12 -4.64 -11.25
N GLY A 110 -6.12 -4.29 -12.05
CA GLY A 110 -6.16 -3.13 -12.95
C GLY A 110 -6.04 -1.78 -12.22
N ARG A 111 -6.43 -1.75 -10.94
CA ARG A 111 -6.44 -0.58 -10.06
C ARG A 111 -6.00 -1.00 -8.66
N VAL A 112 -5.98 -0.04 -7.73
CA VAL A 112 -5.78 -0.34 -6.31
C VAL A 112 -6.86 -1.31 -5.79
N ALA A 113 -6.49 -2.19 -4.85
CA ALA A 113 -7.34 -3.27 -4.36
C ALA A 113 -8.69 -2.80 -3.77
N GLU A 114 -8.75 -1.54 -3.35
CA GLU A 114 -9.92 -0.84 -2.83
C GLU A 114 -10.96 -0.53 -3.94
N MET A 115 -10.52 -0.29 -5.19
CA MET A 115 -11.31 0.26 -6.31
C MET A 115 -11.79 -0.79 -7.32
N ARG A 116 -12.41 -1.85 -6.80
CA ARG A 116 -13.02 -2.91 -7.63
C ARG A 116 -14.29 -2.43 -8.31
N ASN A 117 -14.65 -2.97 -9.47
CA ASN A 117 -15.90 -2.57 -10.16
C ASN A 117 -16.65 -3.76 -10.78
N GLY A 118 -16.38 -4.97 -10.32
CA GLY A 118 -17.07 -6.20 -10.76
C GLY A 118 -16.51 -6.83 -12.04
N PHE A 119 -15.56 -6.18 -12.73
CA PHE A 119 -14.91 -6.78 -13.90
C PHE A 119 -13.74 -7.69 -13.51
N PRO A 120 -13.42 -8.72 -14.32
CA PRO A 120 -12.32 -9.65 -14.03
C PRO A 120 -10.96 -8.96 -13.88
N ASN A 121 -10.72 -7.87 -14.61
CA ASN A 121 -9.44 -7.17 -14.59
C ASN A 121 -9.21 -6.30 -13.35
N THR A 122 -10.22 -6.13 -12.50
CA THR A 122 -10.24 -5.21 -11.34
C THR A 122 -10.83 -5.90 -10.10
N ARG A 123 -10.63 -7.22 -9.96
CA ARG A 123 -11.03 -8.01 -8.78
C ARG A 123 -10.40 -7.52 -7.46
N GLY A 124 -9.27 -6.83 -7.54
CA GLY A 124 -8.54 -6.31 -6.38
C GLY A 124 -7.64 -7.36 -5.71
N PHE A 125 -7.45 -8.52 -6.34
CA PHE A 125 -6.56 -9.58 -5.90
C PHE A 125 -6.04 -10.37 -7.11
N VAL A 126 -4.90 -11.04 -6.93
CA VAL A 126 -4.21 -11.81 -7.97
C VAL A 126 -4.93 -13.15 -8.22
N ALA A 127 -5.21 -13.46 -9.48
CA ALA A 127 -5.79 -14.75 -9.90
C ALA A 127 -4.93 -15.96 -9.46
N ARG A 128 -5.54 -17.14 -9.30
CA ARG A 128 -4.79 -18.37 -8.92
C ARG A 128 -4.00 -18.95 -10.11
N GLU A 129 -4.40 -18.60 -11.33
CA GLU A 129 -3.73 -18.88 -12.59
C GLU A 129 -2.44 -18.05 -12.76
N ALA A 130 -2.22 -17.07 -11.89
CA ALA A 130 -1.02 -16.25 -11.84
C ALA A 130 -0.32 -16.43 -10.49
N ALA A 131 0.19 -17.64 -10.23
CA ALA A 131 0.99 -17.92 -9.05
C ALA A 131 2.10 -16.88 -8.91
N ASN A 132 2.23 -16.35 -7.70
CA ASN A 132 3.28 -15.41 -7.38
C ASN A 132 4.61 -16.14 -7.13
N LEU A 133 5.68 -15.37 -7.02
CA LEU A 133 7.03 -15.89 -6.82
C LEU A 133 7.13 -16.77 -5.57
N ALA A 134 6.47 -16.43 -4.47
CA ALA A 134 6.49 -17.26 -3.26
C ALA A 134 5.81 -18.62 -3.47
N GLU A 135 4.66 -18.65 -4.14
CA GLU A 135 3.94 -19.88 -4.51
C GLU A 135 4.78 -20.78 -5.44
N ILE A 136 5.58 -20.17 -6.32
CA ILE A 136 6.51 -20.89 -7.21
C ILE A 136 7.72 -21.42 -6.42
N LEU A 137 8.35 -20.61 -5.56
CA LEU A 137 9.60 -20.97 -4.88
C LEU A 137 9.42 -21.96 -3.72
N ARG A 138 8.29 -21.91 -3.02
CA ARG A 138 8.05 -22.70 -1.81
C ARG A 138 8.19 -24.23 -2.04
N PRO A 139 7.61 -24.83 -3.11
CA PRO A 139 7.84 -26.25 -3.43
C PRO A 139 9.30 -26.62 -3.74
N HIS A 140 10.14 -25.65 -4.11
CA HIS A 140 11.56 -25.86 -4.37
C HIS A 140 12.44 -25.76 -3.11
N GLY A 141 11.84 -25.54 -1.94
CA GLY A 141 12.52 -25.58 -0.65
C GLY A 141 12.94 -24.22 -0.09
N TYR A 142 12.55 -23.11 -0.73
CA TYR A 142 12.72 -21.77 -0.14
C TYR A 142 11.87 -21.62 1.13
N GLN A 143 12.37 -20.86 2.10
CA GLN A 143 11.49 -20.23 3.07
C GLN A 143 11.01 -18.89 2.52
N THR A 144 9.71 -18.66 2.51
CA THR A 144 9.11 -17.45 1.95
C THR A 144 8.63 -16.54 3.08
N LEU A 145 9.12 -15.31 3.11
CA LEU A 145 8.88 -14.32 4.16
C LEU A 145 8.35 -13.03 3.52
N ALA A 146 7.29 -12.46 4.07
CA ALA A 146 6.80 -11.13 3.67
C ALA A 146 6.75 -10.21 4.88
N ALA A 147 7.25 -8.98 4.73
CA ALA A 147 7.17 -7.97 5.78
C ALA A 147 6.82 -6.59 5.19
N GLY A 148 5.85 -5.92 5.82
CA GLY A 148 5.35 -4.59 5.47
C GLY A 148 4.08 -4.59 4.61
N LYS A 149 4.00 -3.71 3.62
CA LYS A 149 2.81 -3.45 2.80
C LYS A 149 2.50 -4.61 1.86
N TRP A 150 1.32 -5.22 2.02
CA TRP A 150 0.84 -6.25 1.09
C TRP A 150 0.14 -5.64 -0.13
N HIS A 151 -0.99 -4.95 0.10
CA HIS A 151 -1.80 -4.25 -0.91
C HIS A 151 -2.23 -5.08 -2.13
N LEU A 152 -2.38 -6.39 -1.94
CA LEU A 152 -2.89 -7.35 -2.93
C LEU A 152 -4.03 -8.21 -2.37
N ALA A 153 -4.54 -7.83 -1.20
CA ALA A 153 -5.73 -8.40 -0.61
C ALA A 153 -6.93 -7.50 -0.91
N ALA A 154 -7.98 -8.15 -1.39
CA ALA A 154 -9.34 -7.69 -1.29
C ALA A 154 -9.67 -7.13 0.10
N ILE A 155 -9.85 -5.82 0.24
CA ILE A 155 -10.15 -5.21 1.56
C ILE A 155 -11.45 -5.73 2.18
N ASP A 156 -12.41 -6.13 1.35
CA ASP A 156 -13.69 -6.73 1.80
C ASP A 156 -13.50 -8.10 2.44
N ASP A 157 -12.42 -8.79 2.05
CA ASP A 157 -12.05 -10.11 2.57
C ASP A 157 -11.01 -9.98 3.70
N ALA A 158 -10.68 -8.75 4.10
CA ALA A 158 -9.72 -8.47 5.16
C ALA A 158 -10.37 -8.47 6.56
N SER A 159 -11.70 -8.60 6.66
CA SER A 159 -12.38 -8.71 7.96
C SER A 159 -12.03 -10.03 8.67
N PRO A 160 -12.24 -10.14 10.00
CA PRO A 160 -12.05 -11.40 10.73
C PRO A 160 -12.89 -12.58 10.19
N ALA A 161 -13.98 -12.30 9.44
CA ALA A 161 -14.79 -13.33 8.80
C ALA A 161 -14.09 -13.99 7.59
N GLY A 162 -13.03 -13.37 7.05
CA GLY A 162 -12.38 -13.81 5.81
C GLY A 162 -13.26 -13.57 4.56
N PRO A 163 -13.00 -14.30 3.45
CA PRO A 163 -12.01 -15.37 3.31
C PRO A 163 -10.55 -14.88 3.32
N TYR A 164 -9.63 -15.68 3.87
CA TYR A 164 -8.19 -15.33 3.94
C TYR A 164 -7.42 -15.63 2.65
N ASP A 165 -8.10 -16.00 1.56
CA ASP A 165 -7.54 -16.56 0.32
C ASP A 165 -6.49 -15.70 -0.37
N HIS A 166 -6.53 -14.38 -0.13
CA HIS A 166 -5.68 -13.38 -0.78
C HIS A 166 -4.70 -12.73 0.19
N TRP A 167 -4.59 -13.27 1.41
CA TRP A 167 -3.61 -12.85 2.40
C TRP A 167 -2.24 -13.48 2.08
N PRO A 168 -1.13 -12.90 2.60
CA PRO A 168 0.22 -13.37 2.27
C PRO A 168 0.43 -14.87 2.50
N LEU A 169 -0.07 -15.42 3.62
CA LEU A 169 0.10 -16.84 3.95
C LEU A 169 -0.59 -17.76 2.94
N GLN A 170 -1.77 -17.37 2.47
CA GLN A 170 -2.54 -18.10 1.46
C GLN A 170 -1.98 -17.90 0.05
N ARG A 171 -1.07 -16.93 -0.13
CA ARG A 171 -0.35 -16.65 -1.38
C ARG A 171 1.13 -17.03 -1.29
N GLY A 172 1.41 -18.15 -0.62
CA GLY A 172 2.70 -18.84 -0.69
C GLY A 172 3.75 -18.37 0.30
N PHE A 173 3.49 -17.36 1.13
CA PHE A 173 4.40 -16.95 2.20
C PHE A 173 4.26 -17.83 3.44
N ASP A 174 5.36 -18.24 4.06
CA ASP A 174 5.34 -18.99 5.32
C ASP A 174 5.16 -18.06 6.54
N ARG A 175 5.53 -16.78 6.43
CA ARG A 175 5.40 -15.77 7.49
C ARG A 175 5.04 -14.39 6.93
N PHE A 176 4.27 -13.64 7.71
CA PHE A 176 3.88 -12.27 7.39
C PHE A 176 3.88 -11.37 8.63
N TYR A 177 4.34 -10.13 8.48
CA TYR A 177 4.27 -9.07 9.49
C TYR A 177 4.11 -7.74 8.75
N GLY A 178 3.02 -7.02 8.95
CA GLY A 178 2.81 -5.75 8.25
C GLY A 178 1.35 -5.37 8.19
N PHE A 179 0.89 -4.83 7.08
CA PHE A 179 -0.49 -4.36 6.91
C PHE A 179 -1.01 -4.68 5.50
N LEU A 180 -2.33 -4.79 5.37
CA LEU A 180 -2.98 -5.27 4.14
C LEU A 180 -3.41 -4.15 3.19
N SER A 181 -3.75 -2.97 3.71
CA SER A 181 -4.27 -1.81 2.98
C SER A 181 -3.21 -1.08 2.15
N GLY A 182 -3.66 -0.08 1.37
CA GLY A 182 -2.77 0.76 0.55
C GLY A 182 -1.94 1.79 1.29
N GLU A 183 -2.27 2.11 2.54
CA GLU A 183 -1.55 3.07 3.37
C GLU A 183 -1.83 2.81 4.84
N THR A 184 -0.97 3.30 5.73
CA THR A 184 -1.14 3.13 7.19
C THR A 184 -0.38 4.21 7.95
N ASN A 185 -0.82 4.50 9.18
CA ASN A 185 -0.08 5.36 10.10
C ASN A 185 1.26 4.69 10.47
N GLN A 186 2.37 5.41 10.50
CA GLN A 186 3.68 4.81 10.80
C GLN A 186 3.95 4.61 12.30
N TRP A 187 3.23 5.35 13.14
CA TRP A 187 3.28 5.27 14.60
C TRP A 187 2.24 4.30 15.15
N ASN A 188 1.03 4.31 14.57
CA ASN A 188 -0.11 3.49 15.01
C ASN A 188 -0.71 2.62 13.87
N PRO A 189 0.07 1.78 13.16
CA PRO A 189 -0.43 0.98 12.04
C PRO A 189 -1.43 -0.12 12.41
N GLU A 190 -2.31 -0.51 11.47
CA GLU A 190 -3.16 -1.70 11.59
C GLU A 190 -2.32 -2.96 11.30
N LEU A 191 -1.60 -3.45 12.31
CA LEU A 191 -0.63 -4.54 12.16
C LEU A 191 -1.29 -5.92 12.11
N VAL A 192 -0.71 -6.77 11.27
CA VAL A 192 -1.05 -8.18 11.12
C VAL A 192 0.23 -9.01 11.27
N LEU A 193 0.18 -10.07 12.07
CA LEU A 193 1.20 -11.11 12.18
C LEU A 193 0.60 -12.46 11.78
N GLY A 194 1.10 -13.03 10.69
CA GLY A 194 0.46 -14.19 10.05
C GLY A 194 -0.91 -13.79 9.49
N ASN A 195 -1.98 -14.33 10.08
CA ASN A 195 -3.37 -13.97 9.75
C ASN A 195 -4.10 -13.29 10.92
N GLU A 196 -3.38 -12.91 11.97
CA GLU A 196 -3.95 -12.29 13.16
C GLU A 196 -3.64 -10.80 13.19
N ARG A 197 -4.64 -9.97 13.47
CA ARG A 197 -4.40 -8.57 13.83
C ARG A 197 -3.76 -8.52 15.21
N ILE A 198 -2.76 -7.68 15.38
CA ILE A 198 -2.05 -7.54 16.65
C ILE A 198 -2.11 -6.09 17.12
N ASP A 199 -2.05 -5.92 18.44
CA ASP A 199 -1.82 -4.61 19.03
C ASP A 199 -0.43 -4.08 18.66
N LEU A 200 -0.28 -2.76 18.81
CA LEU A 200 1.01 -2.11 18.67
C LEU A 200 2.02 -2.71 19.66
N PRO A 201 3.25 -3.01 19.21
CA PRO A 201 4.31 -3.44 20.12
C PRO A 201 4.54 -2.41 21.24
N PRO A 202 4.80 -2.86 22.49
CA PRO A 202 5.00 -1.95 23.62
C PRO A 202 6.40 -1.30 23.52
N ALA A 203 6.51 -0.26 22.72
CA ALA A 203 7.69 0.59 22.61
C ALA A 203 7.26 2.05 22.45
N ASP A 204 7.74 2.91 23.33
CA ASP A 204 7.38 4.34 23.37
C ASP A 204 7.75 5.11 22.08
N ASP A 205 8.64 4.54 21.27
CA ASP A 205 9.15 5.09 20.01
C ASP A 205 8.93 4.17 18.80
N TYR A 206 7.95 3.27 18.86
CA TYR A 206 7.65 2.36 17.75
C TYR A 206 7.48 3.12 16.43
N HIS A 207 8.14 2.63 15.38
CA HIS A 207 7.94 3.11 14.02
C HIS A 207 7.91 1.93 13.06
N LEU A 208 6.94 1.90 12.14
CA LEU A 208 6.68 0.79 11.23
C LEU A 208 7.91 0.31 10.44
N SER A 209 8.69 1.22 9.82
CA SER A 209 9.93 0.86 9.12
C SER A 209 10.92 0.07 9.99
N ALA A 210 11.06 0.42 11.28
CA ALA A 210 11.92 -0.31 12.20
C ALA A 210 11.32 -1.68 12.55
N GLY A 211 10.01 -1.73 12.86
CA GLY A 211 9.30 -2.98 13.15
C GLY A 211 9.36 -4.00 12.01
N ILE A 212 9.20 -3.56 10.76
CA ILE A 212 9.32 -4.40 9.55
C ILE A 212 10.71 -5.05 9.49
N VAL A 213 11.77 -4.29 9.72
CA VAL A 213 13.15 -4.79 9.67
C VAL A 213 13.49 -5.65 10.89
N ASP A 214 12.99 -5.30 12.07
CA ASP A 214 13.22 -6.06 13.30
C ASP A 214 12.67 -7.48 13.19
N GLU A 215 11.41 -7.62 12.75
CA GLU A 215 10.78 -8.93 12.59
C GLU A 215 11.43 -9.73 11.45
N SER A 216 11.81 -9.06 10.35
CA SER A 216 12.57 -9.69 9.25
C SER A 216 13.91 -10.25 9.74
N CYS A 217 14.71 -9.45 10.46
CA CYS A 217 16.00 -9.88 10.99
C CYS A 217 15.83 -11.02 11.99
N LYS A 218 14.78 -10.99 12.82
CA LYS A 218 14.44 -12.10 13.74
C LYS A 218 14.15 -13.39 12.98
N TRP A 219 13.35 -13.36 11.92
CA TRP A 219 13.09 -14.56 11.11
C TRP A 219 14.34 -15.09 10.43
N LEU A 220 15.20 -14.21 9.90
CA LEU A 220 16.47 -14.61 9.27
C LEU A 220 17.40 -15.30 10.28
N ARG A 221 17.56 -14.74 11.49
CA ARG A 221 18.34 -15.39 12.55
C ARG A 221 17.77 -16.76 12.93
N GLN A 222 16.45 -16.88 13.06
CA GLN A 222 15.78 -18.16 13.35
C GLN A 222 16.00 -19.18 12.23
N LEU A 223 15.83 -18.77 10.98
CA LEU A 223 16.03 -19.63 9.80
C LEU A 223 17.47 -20.13 9.73
N VAL A 224 18.45 -19.22 9.73
CA VAL A 224 19.86 -19.60 9.57
C VAL A 224 20.32 -20.50 10.73
N SER A 225 19.81 -20.28 11.94
CA SER A 225 20.12 -21.15 13.09
C SER A 225 19.54 -22.56 12.94
N ALA A 226 18.33 -22.69 12.39
CA ALA A 226 17.62 -23.97 12.29
C ALA A 226 17.97 -24.75 11.02
N ALA A 227 18.26 -24.07 9.92
CA ALA A 227 18.51 -24.66 8.61
C ALA A 227 19.44 -23.73 7.78
N PRO A 228 20.74 -23.67 8.09
CA PRO A 228 21.68 -22.69 7.50
C PRO A 228 21.79 -22.78 5.98
N GLU A 229 21.60 -23.96 5.39
CA GLU A 229 21.67 -24.18 3.94
C GLU A 229 20.34 -23.95 3.20
N LYS A 230 19.25 -23.65 3.92
CA LYS A 230 17.94 -23.43 3.31
C LYS A 230 17.87 -22.00 2.75
N PRO A 231 17.62 -21.81 1.44
CA PRO A 231 17.50 -20.47 0.88
C PRO A 231 16.20 -19.80 1.34
N PHE A 232 16.18 -18.46 1.30
CA PHE A 232 14.97 -17.69 1.58
C PHE A 232 14.64 -16.68 0.50
N PHE A 233 13.35 -16.36 0.42
CA PHE A 233 12.82 -15.22 -0.30
C PHE A 233 12.17 -14.29 0.72
N LEU A 234 12.74 -13.10 0.91
CA LEU A 234 12.19 -12.03 1.75
C LEU A 234 11.64 -10.92 0.86
N TYR A 235 10.32 -10.78 0.84
CA TYR A 235 9.61 -9.63 0.29
C TYR A 235 9.46 -8.56 1.38
N LEU A 236 10.25 -7.49 1.29
CA LEU A 236 10.33 -6.41 2.27
C LEU A 236 9.74 -5.12 1.67
N ALA A 237 8.48 -4.87 1.93
CA ALA A 237 7.73 -3.76 1.35
C ALA A 237 7.51 -2.66 2.38
N PHE A 238 8.27 -1.57 2.31
CA PHE A 238 8.06 -0.44 3.19
C PHE A 238 6.75 0.31 2.86
N ALA A 239 6.24 1.06 3.82
CA ALA A 239 5.27 2.14 3.61
C ALA A 239 5.98 3.50 3.42
N ALA A 240 7.31 3.52 3.54
CA ALA A 240 8.10 4.74 3.53
C ALA A 240 8.11 5.39 2.14
N GLY A 241 7.80 6.69 2.14
CA GLY A 241 7.58 7.53 0.96
C GLY A 241 6.10 7.86 0.71
N HIS A 242 5.19 6.96 1.11
CA HIS A 242 3.75 7.17 1.04
C HIS A 242 3.25 8.07 2.18
N SER A 243 2.11 8.72 1.98
CA SER A 243 1.40 9.42 3.07
C SER A 243 0.90 8.43 4.13
N PRO A 244 0.90 8.80 5.41
CA PRO A 244 1.42 10.05 5.97
C PRO A 244 2.95 10.03 6.05
N HIS A 245 3.57 11.18 5.76
CA HIS A 245 5.00 11.38 5.95
C HIS A 245 5.28 11.52 7.45
N HIS A 246 5.71 10.41 8.06
CA HIS A 246 5.96 10.27 9.49
C HIS A 246 7.39 9.85 9.75
N VAL A 247 8.06 10.52 10.67
CA VAL A 247 9.45 10.22 11.00
C VAL A 247 9.83 10.79 12.36
N PRO A 248 10.72 10.14 13.14
CA PRO A 248 11.26 10.76 14.34
C PRO A 248 11.86 12.13 14.01
N ARG A 249 11.52 13.14 14.81
CA ARG A 249 11.85 14.55 14.53
C ARG A 249 13.34 14.80 14.27
N ALA A 250 14.20 14.04 14.92
CA ALA A 250 15.65 14.11 14.74
C ALA A 250 16.11 13.78 13.31
N PHE A 251 15.38 12.96 12.55
CA PHE A 251 15.70 12.69 11.15
C PHE A 251 15.28 13.86 10.26
N ALA A 252 14.06 14.37 10.42
CA ALA A 252 13.59 15.55 9.66
C ALA A 252 14.48 16.78 9.91
N ASP A 253 14.89 17.01 11.16
CA ASP A 253 15.67 18.18 11.54
C ASP A 253 17.12 18.17 11.00
N ARG A 254 17.64 17.03 10.51
CA ARG A 254 18.93 16.97 9.78
C ARG A 254 18.89 17.72 8.45
N TYR A 255 17.69 17.82 7.86
CA TYR A 255 17.46 18.43 6.56
C TYR A 255 17.14 19.92 6.65
N ARG A 256 17.10 20.49 7.86
CA ARG A 256 16.71 21.88 8.10
C ARG A 256 17.45 22.85 7.16
N GLY A 257 16.69 23.56 6.33
CA GLY A 257 17.21 24.57 5.40
C GLY A 257 17.85 24.02 4.11
N ARG A 258 17.94 22.70 3.93
CA ARG A 258 18.52 22.07 2.73
C ARG A 258 17.65 22.27 1.47
N PHE A 259 16.39 22.65 1.66
CA PHE A 259 15.37 22.77 0.62
C PHE A 259 14.82 24.20 0.49
N ASP A 260 15.46 25.20 1.10
CA ASP A 260 15.01 26.60 1.12
C ASP A 260 15.07 27.27 -0.27
N ASP A 261 15.87 26.73 -1.17
CA ASP A 261 15.99 27.18 -2.56
C ASP A 261 14.97 26.53 -3.52
N GLY A 262 14.18 25.58 -3.01
CA GLY A 262 12.95 25.14 -3.66
C GLY A 262 13.08 24.09 -4.75
N TRP A 263 11.91 23.60 -5.18
CA TRP A 263 11.82 22.52 -6.17
C TRP A 263 12.40 22.90 -7.54
N ASP A 264 12.38 24.17 -7.94
CA ASP A 264 12.96 24.57 -9.24
C ASP A 264 14.49 24.42 -9.23
N ALA A 265 15.16 24.95 -8.19
CA ALA A 265 16.60 24.79 -8.01
C ALA A 265 17.00 23.32 -7.74
N ALA A 266 16.19 22.59 -6.98
CA ALA A 266 16.41 21.17 -6.72
C ALA A 266 16.42 20.36 -8.01
N ARG A 267 15.48 20.61 -8.94
CA ARG A 267 15.42 19.92 -10.25
C ARG A 267 16.70 20.14 -11.06
N ASP A 268 17.22 21.36 -11.09
CA ASP A 268 18.46 21.67 -11.80
C ASP A 268 19.67 20.95 -11.19
N ARG A 269 19.81 20.95 -9.86
CA ARG A 269 20.87 20.21 -9.15
C ARG A 269 20.78 18.71 -9.38
N ILE A 270 19.59 18.15 -9.26
CA ILE A 270 19.33 16.72 -9.45
C ILE A 270 19.73 16.31 -10.87
N LEU A 271 19.26 17.03 -11.89
CA LEU A 271 19.63 16.72 -13.27
C LEU A 271 21.14 16.84 -13.51
N ALA A 272 21.79 17.86 -12.93
CA ALA A 272 23.25 17.99 -13.03
C ALA A 272 23.98 16.76 -12.47
N ARG A 273 23.55 16.24 -11.31
CA ARG A 273 24.11 15.02 -10.69
C ARG A 273 23.78 13.75 -11.46
N GLN A 274 22.57 13.65 -12.02
CA GLN A 274 22.17 12.53 -12.88
C GLN A 274 23.07 12.44 -14.13
N LYS A 275 23.41 13.58 -14.73
CA LYS A 275 24.37 13.67 -15.85
C LYS A 275 25.79 13.34 -15.42
N SER A 276 26.28 13.99 -14.36
CA SER A 276 27.69 13.84 -13.94
C SER A 276 28.01 12.43 -13.43
N SER A 277 27.03 11.73 -12.83
CA SER A 277 27.18 10.34 -12.41
C SER A 277 27.04 9.33 -13.55
N GLY A 278 26.69 9.78 -14.77
CA GLY A 278 26.42 8.91 -15.91
C GLY A 278 25.10 8.14 -15.84
N LEU A 279 24.21 8.45 -14.90
CA LEU A 279 22.86 7.86 -14.87
C LEU A 279 22.11 8.21 -16.16
N LEU A 280 22.13 9.49 -16.53
CA LEU A 280 21.48 10.01 -17.72
C LEU A 280 22.50 10.58 -18.73
N PRO A 281 22.16 10.63 -20.04
CA PRO A 281 23.00 11.25 -21.05
C PRO A 281 23.33 12.72 -20.75
N ALA A 282 24.51 13.19 -21.18
CA ALA A 282 24.97 14.56 -20.93
C ALA A 282 24.05 15.64 -21.53
N ASP A 283 23.39 15.32 -22.63
CA ASP A 283 22.44 16.15 -23.36
C ASP A 283 20.99 16.04 -22.85
N GLN A 284 20.72 15.19 -21.84
CA GLN A 284 19.38 15.06 -21.24
C GLN A 284 18.82 16.43 -20.83
N ARG A 285 17.62 16.77 -21.27
CA ARG A 285 16.95 18.01 -20.89
C ARG A 285 15.98 17.80 -19.73
N LEU A 286 15.70 18.88 -19.00
CA LEU A 286 14.69 18.91 -17.96
C LEU A 286 13.32 19.13 -18.62
N ALA A 287 12.33 18.27 -18.32
CA ALA A 287 10.97 18.51 -18.80
C ALA A 287 10.41 19.83 -18.23
N PRO A 288 9.52 20.52 -18.96
CA PRO A 288 8.83 21.70 -18.44
C PRO A 288 8.14 21.43 -17.10
N ARG A 289 7.90 22.51 -16.35
CA ARG A 289 7.14 22.44 -15.09
C ARG A 289 5.76 21.83 -15.35
N ASN A 290 5.33 20.95 -14.45
CA ASN A 290 4.01 20.35 -14.53
C ASN A 290 2.91 21.42 -14.39
N PRO A 291 1.80 21.31 -15.15
CA PRO A 291 0.68 22.23 -15.02
C PRO A 291 0.17 22.31 -13.56
N GLY A 292 -0.02 23.54 -13.06
CA GLY A 292 -0.51 23.81 -11.71
C GLY A 292 0.57 23.90 -10.61
N VAL A 293 1.83 23.60 -10.91
CA VAL A 293 2.94 23.82 -9.97
C VAL A 293 3.39 25.29 -10.05
N GLN A 294 3.53 25.95 -8.90
CA GLN A 294 4.01 27.34 -8.83
C GLN A 294 5.51 27.47 -9.15
N VAL A 295 5.91 28.66 -9.59
CA VAL A 295 7.32 29.04 -9.67
C VAL A 295 7.80 29.38 -8.26
N TRP A 296 8.87 28.75 -7.78
CA TRP A 296 9.31 28.88 -6.39
C TRP A 296 9.58 30.35 -5.98
N ASP A 297 10.27 31.09 -6.85
CA ASP A 297 10.64 32.48 -6.57
C ASP A 297 9.45 33.45 -6.54
N THR A 298 8.28 33.02 -7.03
CA THR A 298 7.05 33.82 -6.99
C THR A 298 6.22 33.63 -5.73
N MET A 299 6.52 32.58 -4.94
CA MET A 299 5.85 32.31 -3.68
C MET A 299 6.20 33.36 -2.62
N ASN A 300 5.37 33.51 -1.60
CA ASN A 300 5.70 34.32 -0.44
C ASN A 300 6.58 33.53 0.55
N ALA A 301 7.07 34.21 1.61
CA ALA A 301 7.96 33.59 2.58
C ALA A 301 7.32 32.45 3.39
N GLY A 302 6.03 32.57 3.74
CA GLY A 302 5.29 31.53 4.46
C GLY A 302 5.08 30.29 3.59
N GLU A 303 4.69 30.48 2.33
CA GLU A 303 4.56 29.40 1.35
C GLU A 303 5.86 28.60 1.19
N ARG A 304 7.00 29.29 1.02
CA ARG A 304 8.31 28.64 0.90
C ARG A 304 8.69 27.87 2.17
N MET A 305 8.46 28.45 3.34
CA MET A 305 8.80 27.83 4.62
C MET A 305 7.98 26.56 4.89
N VAL A 306 6.66 26.60 4.62
CA VAL A 306 5.79 25.41 4.70
C VAL A 306 6.27 24.34 3.73
N ALA A 307 6.47 24.72 2.47
CA ALA A 307 6.87 23.79 1.43
C ALA A 307 8.23 23.13 1.75
N ALA A 308 9.23 23.90 2.17
CA ALA A 308 10.55 23.38 2.54
C ALA A 308 10.43 22.39 3.71
N ARG A 309 9.66 22.73 4.76
CA ARG A 309 9.49 21.84 5.91
C ARG A 309 8.85 20.50 5.55
N PHE A 310 7.87 20.49 4.65
CA PHE A 310 7.29 19.23 4.17
C PHE A 310 8.34 18.34 3.50
N GLU A 311 9.25 18.91 2.70
CA GLU A 311 10.33 18.14 2.08
C GLU A 311 11.39 17.69 3.08
N GLU A 312 11.72 18.49 4.09
CA GLU A 312 12.60 18.06 5.19
C GLU A 312 12.05 16.81 5.92
N VAL A 313 10.73 16.78 6.14
CA VAL A 313 10.04 15.64 6.76
C VAL A 313 10.08 14.42 5.82
N PHE A 314 9.78 14.60 4.53
CA PHE A 314 9.88 13.52 3.55
C PHE A 314 11.30 12.96 3.44
N ALA A 315 12.30 13.85 3.35
CA ALA A 315 13.71 13.49 3.27
C ALA A 315 14.17 12.72 4.53
N GLY A 316 13.76 13.20 5.71
CA GLY A 316 13.99 12.49 6.97
C GLY A 316 13.34 11.11 6.98
N PHE A 317 12.11 10.98 6.47
CA PHE A 317 11.38 9.71 6.41
C PHE A 317 12.08 8.68 5.52
N LEU A 318 12.57 9.11 4.36
CA LEU A 318 13.32 8.27 3.44
C LEU A 318 14.71 7.90 3.99
N ASP A 319 15.45 8.84 4.60
CA ASP A 319 16.70 8.57 5.35
C ASP A 319 16.46 7.54 6.45
N HIS A 320 15.40 7.71 7.25
CA HIS A 320 15.06 6.76 8.30
C HIS A 320 14.81 5.35 7.75
N ALA A 321 14.07 5.22 6.64
CA ALA A 321 13.85 3.93 5.99
C ALA A 321 15.16 3.33 5.44
N ASP A 322 16.03 4.15 4.85
CA ASP A 322 17.35 3.73 4.37
C ASP A 322 18.27 3.25 5.51
N VAL A 323 18.23 3.88 6.68
CA VAL A 323 18.90 3.39 7.89
C VAL A 323 18.40 2.00 8.27
N GLN A 324 17.09 1.73 8.15
CA GLN A 324 16.54 0.39 8.40
C GLN A 324 16.98 -0.62 7.33
N ILE A 325 17.03 -0.22 6.05
CA ILE A 325 17.60 -1.05 4.98
C ILE A 325 19.06 -1.40 5.31
N GLY A 326 19.86 -0.44 5.75
CA GLY A 326 21.23 -0.65 6.19
C GLY A 326 21.35 -1.66 7.35
N ARG A 327 20.39 -1.67 8.29
CA ARG A 327 20.34 -2.70 9.36
C ARG A 327 20.08 -4.09 8.80
N LEU A 328 19.17 -4.23 7.83
CA LEU A 328 18.91 -5.51 7.18
C LEU A 328 20.16 -6.01 6.41
N LEU A 329 20.80 -5.14 5.64
CA LEU A 329 22.01 -5.50 4.89
C LEU A 329 23.14 -5.95 5.81
N ARG A 330 23.35 -5.24 6.94
CA ARG A 330 24.29 -5.68 7.99
C ARG A 330 23.89 -7.03 8.59
N GLN A 331 22.61 -7.27 8.82
CA GLN A 331 22.15 -8.58 9.33
C GLN A 331 22.47 -9.72 8.35
N LEU A 332 22.38 -9.49 7.04
CA LEU A 332 22.78 -10.48 6.03
C LEU A 332 24.29 -10.75 6.08
N ASP A 333 25.10 -9.72 6.28
CA ASP A 333 26.55 -9.83 6.46
C ASP A 333 26.92 -10.60 7.74
N ASP A 334 26.32 -10.24 8.88
CA ASP A 334 26.52 -10.92 10.16
C ASP A 334 26.15 -12.40 10.12
N LEU A 335 25.19 -12.79 9.26
CA LEU A 335 24.77 -14.17 9.05
C LEU A 335 25.61 -14.90 7.98
N GLY A 336 26.59 -14.24 7.36
CA GLY A 336 27.39 -14.78 6.26
C GLY A 336 26.57 -15.09 5.01
N LYS A 337 25.46 -14.36 4.79
CA LYS A 337 24.55 -14.54 3.64
C LYS A 337 24.70 -13.47 2.56
N CYS A 338 25.50 -12.45 2.80
CA CYS A 338 25.65 -11.30 1.91
C CYS A 338 26.00 -11.69 0.45
N ASP A 339 27.06 -12.48 0.24
CA ASP A 339 27.56 -12.78 -1.12
C ASP A 339 26.58 -13.62 -1.95
N ASP A 340 25.87 -14.54 -1.30
CA ASP A 340 24.91 -15.45 -1.91
C ASP A 340 23.46 -14.96 -1.73
N THR A 341 23.25 -13.64 -1.79
CA THR A 341 21.92 -13.03 -1.78
C THR A 341 21.77 -12.07 -2.95
N ILE A 342 20.76 -12.30 -3.78
CA ILE A 342 20.27 -11.34 -4.78
C ILE A 342 19.40 -10.33 -4.04
N VAL A 343 19.87 -9.08 -3.97
CA VAL A 343 19.10 -7.95 -3.46
C VAL A 343 18.55 -7.15 -4.64
N VAL A 344 17.23 -7.00 -4.69
CA VAL A 344 16.52 -6.16 -5.65
C VAL A 344 15.84 -5.04 -4.86
N ALA A 345 16.13 -3.77 -5.17
CA ALA A 345 15.45 -2.63 -4.56
C ALA A 345 14.75 -1.78 -5.63
N ILE A 346 13.45 -1.54 -5.45
CA ILE A 346 12.56 -0.89 -6.43
C ILE A 346 11.62 0.08 -5.71
N SER A 347 11.20 1.17 -6.36
CA SER A 347 9.99 1.92 -5.98
C SER A 347 8.79 1.49 -6.82
N ASP A 348 7.59 1.42 -6.22
CA ASP A 348 6.41 0.87 -6.90
C ASP A 348 5.72 1.81 -7.90
N ASN A 349 5.97 3.11 -7.83
CA ASN A 349 5.51 4.12 -8.80
C ASN A 349 6.31 5.43 -8.63
N GLY A 350 6.04 6.40 -9.50
CA GLY A 350 6.59 7.75 -9.34
C GLY A 350 6.10 8.47 -8.08
N ALA A 351 6.68 9.63 -7.77
CA ALA A 351 6.31 10.44 -6.62
C ALA A 351 4.85 10.91 -6.68
N ALA A 352 4.18 11.03 -5.53
CA ALA A 352 2.73 11.21 -5.44
C ALA A 352 2.31 12.67 -5.17
N PRO A 353 1.52 13.34 -6.02
CA PRO A 353 1.25 14.77 -5.90
C PRO A 353 0.04 15.08 -4.98
N LEU A 354 -0.23 14.27 -3.95
CA LEU A 354 -1.53 14.27 -3.28
C LEU A 354 -1.74 15.39 -2.25
N GLY A 355 -0.70 16.16 -1.91
CA GLY A 355 -0.83 17.33 -1.02
C GLY A 355 -1.30 18.61 -1.71
N GLY A 356 -1.53 18.58 -3.02
CA GLY A 356 -1.97 19.76 -3.77
C GLY A 356 -0.91 20.86 -3.79
N LEU A 357 -1.35 22.12 -3.82
CA LEU A 357 -0.47 23.26 -4.07
C LEU A 357 0.44 23.63 -2.88
N HIS A 358 -0.07 23.50 -1.66
CA HIS A 358 0.59 23.94 -0.43
C HIS A 358 1.02 22.78 0.49
N GLY A 359 0.75 21.54 0.09
CA GLY A 359 0.85 20.40 1.00
C GLY A 359 -0.34 20.37 1.95
N SER A 360 -0.39 19.32 2.78
CA SER A 360 -1.43 19.16 3.79
C SER A 360 -0.85 18.55 5.05
N TYR A 361 -1.11 19.16 6.21
CA TYR A 361 -0.80 18.54 7.50
C TYR A 361 -1.67 17.31 7.79
N ASP A 362 -2.78 17.16 7.06
CA ASP A 362 -3.68 16.01 7.08
C ASP A 362 -4.03 15.58 5.63
N HIS A 363 -3.52 14.42 5.19
CA HIS A 363 -3.73 13.90 3.84
C HIS A 363 -5.21 13.62 3.53
N HIS A 364 -6.02 13.30 4.52
CA HIS A 364 -7.43 12.98 4.30
C HIS A 364 -8.23 14.23 3.90
N ARG A 365 -7.88 15.39 4.45
CA ARG A 365 -8.37 16.71 3.99
C ARG A 365 -8.10 16.94 2.50
N SER A 366 -6.86 16.70 2.05
CA SER A 366 -6.49 16.92 0.66
C SER A 366 -7.18 15.96 -0.32
N ARG A 367 -7.47 14.72 0.11
CA ARG A 367 -8.25 13.72 -0.65
C ARG A 367 -9.73 14.08 -0.76
N SER A 368 -10.33 14.63 0.29
CA SER A 368 -11.75 15.02 0.31
C SER A 368 -12.02 16.36 -0.38
N GLY A 369 -10.97 17.08 -0.80
CA GLY A 369 -11.07 18.37 -1.48
C GLY A 369 -11.02 19.60 -0.57
N ASP A 370 -11.09 19.39 0.75
CA ASP A 370 -10.92 20.43 1.79
C ASP A 370 -9.42 20.70 2.03
N ARG A 371 -8.73 21.26 1.03
CA ARG A 371 -7.27 21.42 1.09
C ARG A 371 -6.89 22.58 2.03
N PRO A 372 -6.06 22.35 3.06
CA PRO A 372 -5.65 23.42 3.96
C PRO A 372 -4.81 24.47 3.24
N GLY A 373 -5.00 25.72 3.65
CA GLY A 373 -4.18 26.85 3.21
C GLY A 373 -2.80 26.88 3.86
N VAL A 374 -2.00 27.88 3.49
CA VAL A 374 -0.66 28.11 4.03
C VAL A 374 -0.71 28.38 5.54
N GLU A 375 -1.65 29.20 6.01
CA GLU A 375 -1.79 29.56 7.43
C GLU A 375 -2.14 28.35 8.32
N GLU A 376 -3.01 27.46 7.84
CA GLU A 376 -3.36 26.23 8.56
C GLU A 376 -2.17 25.27 8.67
N ASN A 377 -1.44 25.08 7.56
CA ASN A 377 -0.22 24.29 7.56
C ASN A 377 0.87 24.93 8.46
N MET A 378 0.98 26.26 8.45
CA MET A 378 1.89 27.03 9.29
C MET A 378 1.61 26.84 10.79
N ALA A 379 0.35 26.83 11.19
CA ALA A 379 -0.05 26.61 12.59
C ALA A 379 0.34 25.20 13.09
N ARG A 380 0.55 24.24 12.18
CA ARG A 380 0.88 22.84 12.46
C ARG A 380 2.31 22.46 12.05
N LEU A 381 3.16 23.43 11.73
CA LEU A 381 4.51 23.20 11.21
C LEU A 381 5.39 22.34 12.13
N ALA A 382 5.21 22.50 13.45
CA ALA A 382 5.95 21.74 14.46
C ALA A 382 5.48 20.28 14.58
N ASP A 383 4.22 20.00 14.21
CA ASP A 383 3.59 18.68 14.28
C ASP A 383 3.94 17.80 13.08
N LEU A 384 4.36 18.41 11.95
CA LEU A 384 4.69 17.69 10.71
C LEU A 384 5.76 16.62 10.94
N GLY A 385 5.44 15.39 10.52
CA GLY A 385 6.26 14.20 10.72
C GLY A 385 5.95 13.45 12.02
N GLY A 386 5.39 14.12 13.02
CA GLY A 386 5.05 13.53 14.30
C GLY A 386 3.68 12.83 14.33
N PRO A 387 3.33 12.21 15.47
CA PRO A 387 2.09 11.45 15.67
C PRO A 387 0.82 12.32 15.73
N LEU A 388 0.96 13.65 15.67
CA LEU A 388 -0.13 14.63 15.66
C LEU A 388 -0.46 15.17 14.26
N SER A 389 0.27 14.72 13.23
CA SER A 389 0.00 15.08 11.83
C SER A 389 -0.32 13.83 11.02
N TYR A 390 -0.93 13.99 9.85
CA TYR A 390 -1.08 12.94 8.84
C TYR A 390 -0.57 13.51 7.50
N GLY A 391 0.65 14.05 7.51
CA GLY A 391 1.10 15.01 6.51
C GLY A 391 1.44 14.44 5.14
N ILE A 392 1.38 15.31 4.11
CA ILE A 392 1.94 15.05 2.78
C ILE A 392 2.42 16.36 2.13
N TYR A 393 3.54 16.29 1.42
CA TYR A 393 4.16 17.45 0.77
C TYR A 393 3.34 18.08 -0.38
N PRO A 394 3.68 19.32 -0.79
CA PRO A 394 3.17 19.92 -2.02
C PRO A 394 3.55 19.15 -3.31
N ALA A 395 2.72 19.27 -4.35
CA ALA A 395 2.95 18.67 -5.67
C ALA A 395 4.22 19.18 -6.39
N GLY A 396 4.77 20.32 -5.97
CA GLY A 396 6.07 20.82 -6.43
C GLY A 396 7.23 19.89 -6.05
N TRP A 397 7.20 19.32 -4.85
CA TRP A 397 8.23 18.37 -4.40
C TRP A 397 8.09 17.00 -5.05
N ALA A 398 6.85 16.54 -5.30
CA ALA A 398 6.64 15.37 -6.15
C ALA A 398 7.25 15.56 -7.56
N MET A 399 7.30 16.80 -8.08
CA MET A 399 7.82 17.08 -9.43
C MET A 399 9.34 17.04 -9.41
N ALA A 400 9.95 17.61 -8.37
CA ALA A 400 11.37 17.49 -8.12
C ALA A 400 11.78 16.02 -7.95
N GLY A 401 10.99 15.23 -7.22
CA GLY A 401 11.22 13.81 -7.01
C GLY A 401 11.17 12.95 -8.27
N ASN A 402 10.55 13.42 -9.36
CA ASN A 402 10.48 12.71 -10.64
C ASN A 402 11.46 13.24 -11.70
N THR A 403 12.39 14.12 -11.33
CA THR A 403 13.36 14.72 -12.26
C THR A 403 14.10 13.66 -13.10
N PRO A 404 14.23 13.83 -14.43
CA PRO A 404 13.85 15.01 -15.22
C PRO A 404 12.45 14.96 -15.83
N PHE A 405 11.62 14.01 -15.41
CA PHE A 405 10.40 13.63 -16.10
C PHE A 405 9.21 14.52 -15.76
N LYS A 406 8.21 14.55 -16.66
CA LYS A 406 6.92 15.20 -16.43
C LYS A 406 5.93 14.26 -15.75
N ARG A 407 4.99 14.86 -15.01
CA ARG A 407 3.90 14.21 -14.25
C ARG A 407 4.37 13.31 -13.10
N TYR A 408 3.49 12.40 -12.65
CA TYR A 408 3.52 11.79 -11.32
C TYR A 408 2.81 10.43 -11.27
N LYS A 409 2.80 9.80 -10.07
CA LYS A 409 1.90 8.70 -9.69
C LYS A 409 0.49 8.91 -10.26
N SER A 410 -0.18 7.82 -10.62
CA SER A 410 -1.46 7.70 -11.33
C SER A 410 -1.45 8.03 -12.84
N GLN A 411 -0.35 8.56 -13.39
CA GLN A 411 -0.28 8.97 -14.80
C GLN A 411 0.75 8.13 -15.57
N THR A 412 0.48 7.81 -16.83
CA THR A 412 1.32 6.93 -17.68
C THR A 412 2.53 7.62 -18.32
N TYR A 413 2.72 8.91 -18.05
CA TYR A 413 3.92 9.68 -18.40
C TYR A 413 5.12 9.22 -17.57
N ALA A 414 6.33 9.53 -18.05
CA ALA A 414 7.58 9.06 -17.45
C ALA A 414 7.67 9.33 -15.93
N GLY A 415 7.18 10.47 -15.44
CA GLY A 415 7.19 10.76 -14.00
C GLY A 415 6.26 9.90 -13.15
N GLY A 416 5.30 9.19 -13.75
CA GLY A 416 4.47 8.22 -13.02
C GLY A 416 4.94 6.78 -13.12
N ILE A 417 5.64 6.43 -14.20
CA ILE A 417 6.03 5.04 -14.50
C ILE A 417 7.53 4.77 -14.43
N ARG A 418 8.41 5.78 -14.39
CA ARG A 418 9.85 5.57 -14.19
C ARG A 418 10.14 5.45 -12.70
N ALA A 419 10.81 4.38 -12.32
CA ALA A 419 11.19 4.12 -10.93
C ALA A 419 12.65 3.70 -10.84
N PRO A 420 13.32 3.93 -9.70
CA PRO A 420 14.64 3.36 -9.46
C PRO A 420 14.54 1.83 -9.39
N LEU A 421 15.57 1.17 -9.93
CA LEU A 421 15.81 -0.28 -9.78
C LEU A 421 17.29 -0.49 -9.53
N LEU A 422 17.59 -1.12 -8.39
CA LEU A 422 18.92 -1.55 -7.99
C LEU A 422 18.96 -3.08 -7.93
N ILE A 423 20.03 -3.68 -8.43
CA ILE A 423 20.27 -5.12 -8.32
C ILE A 423 21.70 -5.36 -7.85
N ARG A 424 21.87 -6.11 -6.78
CA ARG A 424 23.18 -6.46 -6.22
C ARG A 424 23.24 -7.95 -5.89
N TRP A 425 24.26 -8.64 -6.39
CA TRP A 425 24.52 -10.05 -6.14
C TRP A 425 26.00 -10.39 -6.41
N PRO A 426 26.89 -10.31 -5.41
CA PRO A 426 28.34 -10.42 -5.62
C PRO A 426 28.78 -11.75 -6.21
N ALA A 427 28.09 -12.84 -5.87
CA ALA A 427 28.45 -14.16 -6.38
C ALA A 427 28.10 -14.36 -7.86
N GLY A 428 27.26 -13.50 -8.46
CA GLY A 428 26.84 -13.66 -9.87
C GLY A 428 26.89 -12.40 -10.73
N ILE A 429 27.15 -11.23 -10.14
CA ILE A 429 27.35 -9.96 -10.85
C ILE A 429 28.78 -9.50 -10.61
N GLU A 430 29.56 -9.45 -11.68
CA GLU A 430 30.96 -8.99 -11.65
C GLU A 430 31.04 -7.46 -11.69
N ALA A 431 30.09 -6.82 -12.37
CA ALA A 431 29.98 -5.39 -12.51
C ALA A 431 29.70 -4.70 -11.15
N LYS A 432 30.33 -3.54 -10.93
CA LYS A 432 30.15 -2.72 -9.73
C LYS A 432 29.97 -1.26 -10.10
N GLY A 433 28.90 -0.63 -9.61
CA GLY A 433 28.63 0.79 -9.83
C GLY A 433 28.16 1.09 -11.26
N GLU A 434 27.78 0.08 -12.02
CA GLU A 434 27.42 0.28 -13.43
C GLU A 434 25.94 0.62 -13.62
N THR A 435 25.67 1.35 -14.70
CA THR A 435 24.32 1.77 -15.09
C THR A 435 23.84 1.02 -16.31
N ARG A 436 22.65 0.41 -16.23
CA ARG A 436 21.94 -0.25 -17.33
C ARG A 436 20.91 0.70 -17.94
N ARG A 437 20.81 0.73 -19.27
CA ARG A 437 19.98 1.69 -20.03
C ARG A 437 18.88 1.04 -20.88
N GLN A 438 18.86 -0.28 -20.90
CA GLN A 438 17.87 -1.10 -21.58
C GLN A 438 16.47 -0.83 -21.02
N PHE A 439 15.47 -0.71 -21.90
CA PHE A 439 14.08 -0.61 -21.48
C PHE A 439 13.62 -1.92 -20.84
N TYR A 440 13.12 -1.81 -19.62
CA TYR A 440 12.45 -2.90 -18.93
C TYR A 440 11.28 -2.40 -18.08
N HIS A 441 10.38 -3.30 -17.76
CA HIS A 441 9.21 -3.08 -16.93
C HIS A 441 9.21 -4.06 -15.75
N VAL A 442 8.48 -3.74 -14.68
CA VAL A 442 8.47 -4.54 -13.44
C VAL A 442 8.01 -5.99 -13.63
N VAL A 443 7.22 -6.28 -14.67
CA VAL A 443 6.88 -7.67 -15.06
C VAL A 443 8.09 -8.51 -15.45
N ASP A 444 9.23 -7.88 -15.76
CA ASP A 444 10.47 -8.52 -16.18
C ASP A 444 11.32 -8.99 -14.97
N VAL A 445 10.98 -8.56 -13.74
CA VAL A 445 11.74 -8.92 -12.52
C VAL A 445 11.55 -10.38 -12.13
N THR A 446 10.31 -10.87 -12.03
CA THR A 446 10.04 -12.29 -11.71
C THR A 446 10.71 -13.27 -12.69
N PRO A 447 10.56 -13.15 -14.03
CA PRO A 447 11.26 -14.04 -14.95
C PRO A 447 12.78 -13.95 -14.81
N THR A 448 13.33 -12.77 -14.50
CA THR A 448 14.77 -12.62 -14.23
C THR A 448 15.19 -13.43 -13.01
N LEU A 449 14.47 -13.30 -11.89
CA LEU A 449 14.80 -14.05 -10.66
C LEU A 449 14.70 -15.57 -10.88
N LEU A 450 13.68 -16.03 -11.60
CA LEU A 450 13.52 -17.44 -11.96
C LEU A 450 14.66 -17.96 -12.85
N ASP A 451 15.08 -17.17 -13.84
CA ASP A 451 16.22 -17.47 -14.72
C ASP A 451 17.53 -17.59 -13.94
N LEU A 452 17.82 -16.62 -13.04
CA LEU A 452 19.05 -16.61 -12.23
C LEU A 452 19.20 -17.83 -11.31
N ILE A 453 18.09 -18.41 -10.85
CA ILE A 453 18.09 -19.59 -9.97
C ILE A 453 17.80 -20.90 -10.72
N GLY A 454 17.63 -20.85 -12.05
CA GLY A 454 17.37 -22.03 -12.88
C GLY A 454 16.01 -22.69 -12.63
N VAL A 455 14.97 -21.90 -12.33
CA VAL A 455 13.59 -22.37 -12.15
C VAL A 455 12.75 -21.97 -13.35
N GLU A 456 12.08 -22.93 -13.97
CA GLU A 456 11.06 -22.66 -14.98
C GLU A 456 9.70 -22.43 -14.33
N LEU A 457 8.82 -21.66 -14.98
CA LEU A 457 7.43 -21.52 -14.54
C LEU A 457 6.74 -22.91 -14.55
N PRO A 458 6.25 -23.42 -13.41
CA PRO A 458 5.51 -24.68 -13.39
C PRO A 458 4.23 -24.58 -14.19
N SER A 459 3.87 -25.62 -14.96
CA SER A 459 2.59 -25.66 -15.67
C SER A 459 1.38 -25.65 -14.74
N HIS A 460 1.56 -26.14 -13.50
CA HIS A 460 0.56 -26.12 -12.44
C HIS A 460 1.19 -25.70 -11.12
N VAL A 461 0.48 -24.87 -10.35
CA VAL A 461 0.82 -24.52 -8.97
C VAL A 461 -0.42 -24.76 -8.12
N ASN A 462 -0.29 -25.50 -7.02
CA ASN A 462 -1.40 -25.84 -6.13
C ASN A 462 -2.63 -26.44 -6.86
N GLY A 463 -2.38 -27.22 -7.93
CA GLY A 463 -3.43 -27.84 -8.74
C GLY A 463 -4.09 -26.94 -9.79
N VAL A 464 -3.67 -25.68 -9.92
CA VAL A 464 -4.21 -24.71 -10.89
C VAL A 464 -3.24 -24.54 -12.06
N GLU A 465 -3.74 -24.62 -13.29
CA GLU A 465 -2.96 -24.34 -14.51
C GLU A 465 -2.50 -22.89 -14.52
N GLN A 466 -1.24 -22.66 -14.90
CA GLN A 466 -0.61 -21.35 -14.84
C GLN A 466 -0.60 -20.65 -16.20
N MET A 467 -1.01 -19.39 -16.22
CA MET A 467 -0.88 -18.53 -17.40
C MET A 467 0.60 -18.21 -17.66
N PRO A 468 1.04 -17.96 -18.92
CA PRO A 468 2.42 -17.68 -19.22
C PRO A 468 2.92 -16.40 -18.52
N LEU A 469 4.24 -16.27 -18.36
CA LEU A 469 4.84 -14.99 -17.98
C LEU A 469 4.63 -13.97 -19.11
N HIS A 470 4.36 -12.71 -18.77
CA HIS A 470 4.25 -11.62 -19.74
C HIS A 470 5.54 -10.79 -19.82
N GLY A 471 6.38 -10.88 -18.79
CA GLY A 471 7.73 -10.32 -18.81
C GLY A 471 8.74 -11.20 -19.52
N THR A 472 9.92 -10.63 -19.73
CA THR A 472 11.10 -11.31 -20.28
C THR A 472 12.27 -11.15 -19.31
N SER A 473 13.15 -12.16 -19.21
CA SER A 473 14.32 -12.08 -18.33
C SER A 473 15.29 -10.99 -18.78
N MET A 474 15.80 -10.24 -17.80
CA MET A 474 16.84 -9.22 -17.92
C MET A 474 18.24 -9.78 -17.58
N ALA A 475 18.35 -11.07 -17.21
CA ALA A 475 19.57 -11.65 -16.65
C ALA A 475 20.80 -11.48 -17.55
N HIS A 476 20.60 -11.50 -18.88
CA HIS A 476 21.70 -11.32 -19.83
C HIS A 476 22.33 -9.92 -19.78
N THR A 477 21.63 -8.92 -19.22
CA THR A 477 22.17 -7.57 -19.05
C THR A 477 23.04 -7.41 -17.81
N LEU A 478 23.02 -8.36 -16.87
CA LEU A 478 23.69 -8.17 -15.57
C LEU A 478 25.22 -8.02 -15.74
N ASN A 479 25.84 -8.85 -16.58
CA ASN A 479 27.28 -8.79 -16.87
C ASN A 479 27.60 -8.35 -18.31
N ASP A 480 26.60 -7.88 -19.07
CA ASP A 480 26.79 -7.27 -20.39
C ASP A 480 25.97 -5.98 -20.51
N ASN A 481 26.64 -4.84 -20.29
CA ASN A 481 26.02 -3.52 -20.40
C ASN A 481 25.68 -3.16 -21.86
N GLY A 482 26.35 -3.77 -22.84
CA GLY A 482 26.14 -3.52 -24.26
C GLY A 482 24.97 -4.30 -24.86
N ALA A 483 24.39 -5.23 -24.13
CA ALA A 483 23.31 -6.06 -24.63
C ALA A 483 22.04 -5.26 -24.91
N ASP A 484 21.38 -5.58 -26.03
CA ASP A 484 20.06 -5.03 -26.34
C ASP A 484 18.98 -5.53 -25.37
N THR A 485 17.92 -4.72 -25.21
CA THR A 485 16.73 -5.19 -24.52
C THR A 485 16.06 -6.33 -25.29
N ARG A 486 15.66 -7.39 -24.57
CA ARG A 486 14.80 -8.45 -25.11
C ARG A 486 13.33 -8.03 -25.14
N LYS A 487 12.97 -6.91 -24.48
CA LYS A 487 11.60 -6.38 -24.46
C LYS A 487 11.27 -5.74 -25.80
N LYS A 488 10.07 -6.02 -26.31
CA LYS A 488 9.62 -5.52 -27.63
C LYS A 488 8.45 -4.55 -27.54
N VAL A 489 7.50 -4.84 -26.64
CA VAL A 489 6.30 -4.03 -26.44
C VAL A 489 5.97 -4.03 -24.94
N GLN A 490 5.47 -2.91 -24.44
CA GLN A 490 4.84 -2.81 -23.13
C GLN A 490 3.73 -1.76 -23.17
N TYR A 491 2.51 -2.16 -22.86
CA TYR A 491 1.41 -1.22 -22.64
C TYR A 491 1.39 -0.72 -21.18
N PHE A 492 0.76 0.41 -20.97
CA PHE A 492 0.44 0.99 -19.68
C PHE A 492 -1.02 1.45 -19.71
N GLU A 493 -1.78 1.11 -18.68
CA GLU A 493 -3.09 1.69 -18.43
C GLU A 493 -3.32 1.75 -16.92
N THR A 494 -3.89 2.84 -16.44
CA THR A 494 -4.50 2.88 -15.10
C THR A 494 -5.55 3.98 -15.06
N VAL A 495 -6.79 3.61 -14.77
CA VAL A 495 -7.91 4.56 -14.58
C VAL A 495 -8.03 5.55 -15.76
N GLY A 496 -7.99 5.02 -16.97
CA GLY A 496 -8.12 5.79 -18.21
C GLY A 496 -6.84 6.45 -18.72
N GLN A 497 -5.79 6.57 -17.90
CA GLN A 497 -4.48 7.04 -18.37
C GLN A 497 -3.82 5.95 -19.19
N ARG A 498 -3.37 6.25 -20.42
CA ARG A 498 -2.93 5.23 -21.40
C ARG A 498 -1.56 5.56 -21.97
N ALA A 499 -0.73 4.53 -22.19
CA ALA A 499 0.49 4.65 -22.97
C ALA A 499 0.90 3.29 -23.56
N ILE A 500 1.75 3.31 -24.58
CA ILE A 500 2.43 2.13 -25.09
C ILE A 500 3.84 2.45 -25.53
N TRP A 501 4.77 1.56 -25.20
CA TRP A 501 6.13 1.56 -25.72
C TRP A 501 6.34 0.40 -26.70
N GLN A 502 7.03 0.67 -27.80
CA GLN A 502 7.49 -0.32 -28.77
C GLN A 502 8.83 0.13 -29.37
N GLU A 503 9.90 -0.62 -29.05
CA GLU A 503 11.23 -0.48 -29.66
C GLU A 503 11.68 0.99 -29.82
N GLY A 504 11.82 1.68 -28.68
CA GLY A 504 12.24 3.09 -28.60
C GLY A 504 11.09 4.09 -28.67
N TRP A 505 10.01 3.78 -29.40
CA TRP A 505 8.87 4.70 -29.53
C TRP A 505 7.89 4.58 -28.37
N LYS A 506 7.37 5.70 -27.88
CA LYS A 506 6.27 5.75 -26.91
C LYS A 506 5.14 6.65 -27.40
N ALA A 507 3.92 6.14 -27.37
CA ALA A 507 2.71 6.95 -27.46
C ALA A 507 2.05 7.05 -26.08
N VAL A 508 1.59 8.23 -25.69
CA VAL A 508 0.98 8.49 -24.37
C VAL A 508 -0.12 9.53 -24.48
N THR A 509 -1.11 9.45 -23.61
CA THR A 509 -2.17 10.45 -23.51
C THR A 509 -2.47 10.80 -22.05
N PHE A 510 -2.94 12.03 -21.83
CA PHE A 510 -3.52 12.46 -20.56
C PHE A 510 -5.05 12.41 -20.67
N HIS A 511 -5.66 11.53 -19.89
CA HIS A 511 -7.12 11.42 -19.87
C HIS A 511 -7.74 12.34 -18.81
N THR A 512 -8.80 13.07 -19.18
CA THR A 512 -9.61 13.84 -18.22
C THR A 512 -10.81 13.01 -17.80
N ARG A 513 -10.91 12.69 -16.51
CA ARG A 513 -12.01 11.91 -15.96
C ARG A 513 -13.37 12.53 -16.31
N GLY A 514 -14.31 11.71 -16.76
CA GLY A 514 -15.66 12.04 -17.19
C GLY A 514 -15.78 12.41 -18.67
N THR A 515 -14.70 12.39 -19.44
CA THR A 515 -14.71 12.68 -20.88
C THR A 515 -14.62 11.41 -21.73
N GLU A 516 -14.99 11.50 -23.00
CA GLU A 516 -14.90 10.37 -23.93
C GLU A 516 -13.43 10.01 -24.22
N PHE A 517 -13.07 8.73 -24.10
CA PHE A 517 -11.70 8.26 -24.35
C PHE A 517 -11.19 8.56 -25.76
N ASP A 518 -12.08 8.63 -26.77
CA ASP A 518 -11.71 8.93 -28.15
C ASP A 518 -11.42 10.41 -28.39
N SER A 519 -11.74 11.28 -27.42
CA SER A 519 -11.44 12.71 -27.46
C SER A 519 -10.05 13.06 -26.94
N ASP A 520 -9.37 12.09 -26.31
CA ASP A 520 -8.04 12.26 -25.73
C ASP A 520 -6.99 12.55 -26.82
N VAL A 521 -6.12 13.52 -26.54
CA VAL A 521 -5.01 13.89 -27.43
C VAL A 521 -3.80 13.02 -27.14
N TRP A 522 -3.37 12.25 -28.14
CA TRP A 522 -2.16 11.43 -28.04
C TRP A 522 -0.89 12.20 -28.44
N GLU A 523 0.15 11.99 -27.65
CA GLU A 523 1.52 12.47 -27.88
C GLU A 523 2.40 11.30 -28.34
N LEU A 524 3.47 11.58 -29.10
CA LEU A 524 4.43 10.58 -29.58
C LEU A 524 5.86 11.00 -29.27
N TYR A 525 6.68 10.07 -28.77
CA TYR A 525 8.06 10.30 -28.37
C TYR A 525 9.01 9.21 -28.88
N ASP A 526 10.25 9.60 -29.19
CA ASP A 526 11.39 8.70 -29.40
C ASP A 526 12.25 8.69 -28.13
N LEU A 527 12.06 7.68 -27.28
CA LEU A 527 12.70 7.62 -25.97
C LEU A 527 14.20 7.30 -26.03
N ASP A 528 14.72 6.85 -27.17
CA ASP A 528 16.17 6.64 -27.32
C ASP A 528 16.92 7.99 -27.39
N ARG A 529 16.20 9.08 -27.69
CA ARG A 529 16.72 10.45 -27.77
C ARG A 529 16.12 11.38 -26.72
N ASP A 530 14.88 11.11 -26.30
CA ASP A 530 14.13 11.94 -25.38
C ASP A 530 13.46 11.11 -24.29
N LEU A 531 14.25 10.74 -23.27
CA LEU A 531 13.74 10.00 -22.12
C LEU A 531 12.69 10.78 -21.31
N ALA A 532 12.60 12.10 -21.48
CA ALA A 532 11.78 12.99 -20.66
C ALA A 532 10.49 13.47 -21.30
N GLU A 533 10.18 12.98 -22.50
CA GLU A 533 8.90 13.23 -23.19
C GLU A 533 8.66 14.75 -23.41
N ILE A 534 9.68 15.42 -23.92
CA ILE A 534 9.74 16.87 -24.16
C ILE A 534 9.29 17.19 -25.59
N ASP A 535 9.85 16.52 -26.59
CA ASP A 535 9.60 16.83 -28.00
C ASP A 535 8.47 15.94 -28.55
N ASN A 536 7.24 16.46 -28.55
CA ASN A 536 6.11 15.72 -29.11
C ASN A 536 6.22 15.62 -30.64
N LEU A 537 6.37 14.40 -31.15
CA LEU A 537 6.57 14.07 -32.56
C LEU A 537 5.26 13.71 -33.30
N ALA A 538 4.10 13.84 -32.63
CA ALA A 538 2.80 13.42 -33.18
C ALA A 538 2.48 14.05 -34.54
N GLU A 539 2.63 15.38 -34.68
CA GLU A 539 2.33 16.11 -35.92
C GLU A 539 3.30 15.74 -37.06
N GLY A 540 4.56 15.47 -36.73
CA GLY A 540 5.59 15.09 -37.70
C GLY A 540 5.54 13.62 -38.13
N HIS A 541 4.94 12.75 -37.31
CA HIS A 541 4.89 11.30 -37.52
C HIS A 541 3.48 10.70 -37.30
N PRO A 542 2.43 11.20 -37.98
CA PRO A 542 1.04 10.82 -37.71
C PRO A 542 0.76 9.33 -38.00
N GLU A 543 1.40 8.75 -39.02
CA GLU A 543 1.24 7.32 -39.33
C GLU A 543 1.86 6.43 -38.25
N LYS A 544 3.00 6.83 -37.68
CA LYS A 544 3.61 6.12 -36.55
C LYS A 544 2.73 6.21 -35.32
N LEU A 545 2.17 7.39 -35.04
CA LEU A 545 1.23 7.56 -33.93
C LEU A 545 0.00 6.66 -34.09
N LYS A 546 -0.62 6.64 -35.28
CA LYS A 546 -1.75 5.76 -35.59
C LYS A 546 -1.40 4.28 -35.40
N GLN A 547 -0.21 3.86 -35.82
CA GLN A 547 0.29 2.50 -35.59
C GLN A 547 0.39 2.19 -34.08
N MET A 548 0.95 3.11 -33.29
CA MET A 548 1.10 2.93 -31.85
C MET A 548 -0.26 2.87 -31.14
N ILE A 549 -1.22 3.72 -31.52
CA ILE A 549 -2.59 3.69 -30.97
C ILE A 549 -3.27 2.35 -31.29
N ALA A 550 -3.20 1.88 -32.54
CA ALA A 550 -3.75 0.57 -32.92
C ALA A 550 -3.08 -0.59 -32.16
N LEU A 551 -1.76 -0.49 -31.94
CA LEU A 551 -1.03 -1.46 -31.12
C LEU A 551 -1.50 -1.44 -29.66
N TRP A 552 -1.75 -0.25 -29.09
CA TRP A 552 -2.27 -0.11 -27.73
C TRP A 552 -3.59 -0.86 -27.57
N TRP A 553 -4.55 -0.65 -28.49
CA TRP A 553 -5.83 -1.35 -28.45
C TRP A 553 -5.69 -2.88 -28.56
N ARG A 554 -4.80 -3.37 -29.42
CA ARG A 554 -4.53 -4.81 -29.55
C ARG A 554 -3.95 -5.40 -28.26
N GLU A 555 -3.00 -4.72 -27.62
CA GLU A 555 -2.41 -5.17 -26.37
C GLU A 555 -3.42 -5.04 -25.20
N ALA A 556 -4.29 -4.03 -25.25
CA ALA A 556 -5.39 -3.85 -24.31
C ALA A 556 -6.38 -5.02 -24.35
N GLU A 557 -6.79 -5.46 -25.54
CA GLU A 557 -7.61 -6.66 -25.71
C GLU A 557 -6.88 -7.91 -25.24
N ARG A 558 -5.63 -8.09 -25.67
CA ARG A 558 -4.81 -9.27 -25.35
C ARG A 558 -4.63 -9.48 -23.84
N TYR A 559 -4.43 -8.40 -23.10
CA TYR A 559 -4.11 -8.46 -21.66
C TYR A 559 -5.30 -8.10 -20.76
N GLY A 560 -6.51 -8.02 -21.31
CA GLY A 560 -7.73 -7.83 -20.53
C GLY A 560 -7.88 -6.45 -19.90
N VAL A 561 -7.38 -5.40 -20.55
CA VAL A 561 -7.55 -4.01 -20.07
C VAL A 561 -9.01 -3.56 -20.14
N LEU A 562 -9.78 -4.11 -21.09
CA LEU A 562 -11.15 -3.67 -21.35
C LEU A 562 -12.17 -4.25 -20.36
N PRO A 563 -13.26 -3.51 -20.03
CA PRO A 563 -13.56 -2.16 -20.49
C PRO A 563 -12.67 -1.10 -19.83
N LEU A 564 -12.41 -0.01 -20.56
CA LEU A 564 -11.84 1.19 -19.96
C LEU A 564 -12.85 1.82 -19.00
N ASP A 565 -12.36 2.23 -17.84
CA ASP A 565 -13.16 2.97 -16.87
C ASP A 565 -12.22 3.90 -16.08
N ASP A 566 -12.56 5.18 -16.11
CA ASP A 566 -11.86 6.32 -15.54
C ASP A 566 -12.49 6.77 -14.21
N LEU A 567 -13.46 5.99 -13.71
CA LEU A 567 -14.32 6.29 -12.58
C LEU A 567 -15.30 7.44 -12.83
N GLY A 568 -15.49 7.88 -14.08
CA GLY A 568 -16.40 8.98 -14.45
C GLY A 568 -17.85 8.55 -14.70
N GLY A 569 -18.10 7.25 -14.89
CA GLY A 569 -19.42 6.70 -15.21
C GLY A 569 -20.38 6.59 -14.01
N LYS A 570 -21.58 6.04 -14.24
CA LYS A 570 -22.68 5.88 -13.25
C LYS A 570 -22.25 5.24 -11.92
N ASN A 571 -21.23 4.41 -11.95
CA ASN A 571 -20.73 3.68 -10.79
C ASN A 571 -19.53 4.37 -10.10
N GLY A 572 -18.99 5.47 -10.64
CA GLY A 572 -17.92 6.23 -10.02
C GLY A 572 -16.72 5.35 -9.62
N VAL A 573 -16.37 5.36 -8.33
CA VAL A 573 -15.29 4.55 -7.74
C VAL A 573 -15.52 3.02 -7.80
N GLY A 574 -16.70 2.54 -8.20
CA GLY A 574 -16.99 1.12 -8.47
C GLY A 574 -18.47 0.75 -8.41
N TRP A 575 -18.83 -0.42 -8.94
CA TRP A 575 -20.17 -1.00 -8.81
C TRP A 575 -20.28 -1.75 -7.48
N TRP A 576 -21.28 -1.41 -6.66
CA TRP A 576 -21.41 -1.90 -5.28
C TRP A 576 -22.80 -2.48 -5.02
N PRO A 577 -22.93 -3.58 -4.27
CA PRO A 577 -24.19 -3.91 -3.60
C PRO A 577 -24.60 -2.78 -2.65
N GLU A 578 -25.90 -2.54 -2.48
CA GLU A 578 -26.40 -1.57 -1.50
C GLU A 578 -25.89 -1.91 -0.10
N PRO A 579 -25.29 -0.96 0.64
CA PRO A 579 -24.84 -1.22 2.01
C PRO A 579 -26.03 -1.62 2.88
N SER A 580 -25.81 -2.53 3.83
CA SER A 580 -26.79 -2.77 4.88
C SER A 580 -27.02 -1.45 5.63
N ASN A 581 -28.28 -1.11 5.93
CA ASN A 581 -28.56 0.03 6.80
C ASN A 581 -28.49 -0.33 8.28
N ARG A 582 -28.21 -1.60 8.61
CA ARG A 582 -28.18 -2.11 9.98
C ARG A 582 -27.00 -3.06 10.19
N TRP A 583 -26.27 -2.85 11.28
CA TRP A 583 -25.20 -3.75 11.74
C TRP A 583 -25.43 -4.13 13.20
N VAL A 584 -25.18 -5.40 13.52
CA VAL A 584 -25.14 -5.90 14.90
C VAL A 584 -23.71 -6.35 15.15
N LEU A 585 -23.07 -5.69 16.11
CA LEU A 585 -21.68 -5.88 16.46
C LEU A 585 -21.59 -6.35 17.91
N TYR A 586 -20.52 -7.06 18.22
CA TYR A 586 -20.28 -7.63 19.54
C TYR A 586 -18.95 -7.11 20.08
N GLN A 587 -18.75 -7.28 21.38
CA GLN A 587 -17.46 -6.99 22.01
C GLN A 587 -16.31 -7.62 21.21
N ASP A 588 -15.21 -6.88 21.06
CA ASP A 588 -14.00 -7.26 20.29
C ASP A 588 -14.19 -7.31 18.76
N ALA A 589 -15.34 -6.89 18.23
CA ALA A 589 -15.51 -6.74 16.79
C ALA A 589 -14.54 -5.68 16.26
N VAL A 590 -13.76 -6.05 15.24
CA VAL A 590 -12.89 -5.17 14.47
C VAL A 590 -13.28 -5.27 13.00
N LEU A 591 -13.79 -4.18 12.44
CA LEU A 591 -14.09 -4.08 11.02
C LEU A 591 -13.06 -3.15 10.38
N PRO A 592 -12.27 -3.61 9.41
CA PRO A 592 -11.34 -2.75 8.69
C PRO A 592 -12.09 -1.55 8.13
N HIS A 593 -11.50 -0.36 8.28
CA HIS A 593 -12.14 0.84 7.77
C HIS A 593 -12.03 0.84 6.26
N HIS A 594 -13.11 0.40 5.65
CA HIS A 594 -13.34 0.54 4.24
C HIS A 594 -14.83 0.66 4.00
N ILE A 595 -15.17 1.49 3.00
CA ILE A 595 -16.51 1.93 2.55
C ILE A 595 -17.55 0.79 2.35
N LYS A 596 -17.12 -0.46 2.44
CA LYS A 596 -17.80 -1.68 1.99
C LYS A 596 -18.14 -2.68 3.09
N THR A 597 -17.35 -2.73 4.17
CA THR A 597 -17.52 -3.72 5.26
C THR A 597 -18.10 -3.12 6.53
N GLY A 598 -17.97 -1.80 6.70
CA GLY A 598 -18.38 -1.06 7.87
C GLY A 598 -19.54 -0.09 7.64
N PRO A 599 -20.07 0.49 8.73
CA PRO A 599 -21.15 1.44 8.70
C PRO A 599 -20.80 2.80 8.09
N ARG A 600 -21.76 3.45 7.42
CA ARG A 600 -21.58 4.79 6.84
C ARG A 600 -22.33 5.85 7.67
N LEU A 601 -21.78 6.20 8.82
CA LEU A 601 -22.45 7.10 9.77
C LEU A 601 -21.99 8.57 9.69
N LEU A 602 -20.78 8.82 9.18
CA LEU A 602 -20.19 10.16 9.09
C LEU A 602 -21.02 11.09 8.21
N GLY A 603 -21.54 12.17 8.80
CA GLY A 603 -22.39 13.15 8.11
C GLY A 603 -23.74 12.62 7.65
N THR A 604 -24.21 11.51 8.24
CA THR A 604 -25.49 10.86 7.95
C THR A 604 -26.30 10.72 9.24
N SER A 605 -27.61 10.90 9.20
CA SER A 605 -28.48 10.60 10.36
C SER A 605 -28.38 9.11 10.71
N HIS A 606 -28.27 8.77 11.99
CA HIS A 606 -28.09 7.40 12.42
C HIS A 606 -28.50 7.17 13.88
N ARG A 607 -28.63 5.90 14.26
CA ARG A 607 -28.91 5.45 15.62
C ARG A 607 -27.87 4.42 16.06
N ILE A 608 -27.40 4.56 17.29
CA ILE A 608 -26.53 3.61 17.97
C ILE A 608 -27.28 3.10 19.20
N THR A 609 -27.49 1.79 19.30
CA THR A 609 -28.07 1.15 20.50
C THR A 609 -27.07 0.15 21.06
N ALA A 610 -26.57 0.39 22.27
CA ALA A 610 -25.63 -0.50 22.93
C ALA A 610 -26.24 -1.10 24.19
N ARG A 611 -26.29 -2.43 24.27
CA ARG A 611 -26.67 -3.14 25.49
C ARG A 611 -25.41 -3.49 26.25
N ILE A 612 -25.29 -2.99 27.47
CA ILE A 612 -24.11 -3.19 28.31
C ILE A 612 -24.52 -3.71 29.70
N GLU A 613 -23.58 -4.36 30.37
CA GLU A 613 -23.68 -4.74 31.78
C GLU A 613 -22.51 -4.11 32.53
N ARG A 614 -22.83 -3.36 33.60
CA ARG A 614 -21.82 -2.77 34.48
C ARG A 614 -21.96 -3.28 35.91
N LEU A 615 -20.85 -3.57 36.58
CA LEU A 615 -20.77 -3.96 37.98
C LEU A 615 -20.47 -2.78 38.92
N SER A 616 -19.98 -1.65 38.39
CA SER A 616 -19.72 -0.44 39.17
C SER A 616 -19.90 0.84 38.35
N THR A 617 -20.04 1.97 39.03
CA THR A 617 -20.04 3.30 38.39
C THR A 617 -18.67 3.74 37.89
N SER A 618 -17.60 3.03 38.26
CA SER A 618 -16.23 3.29 37.81
C SER A 618 -15.87 2.55 36.52
N GLU A 619 -16.71 1.63 36.04
CA GLU A 619 -16.45 0.97 34.77
C GLU A 619 -16.68 1.94 33.61
N GLU A 620 -15.66 2.10 32.78
CA GLU A 620 -15.57 3.12 31.73
C GLU A 620 -14.81 2.55 30.51
N GLY A 621 -14.74 3.33 29.44
CA GLY A 621 -14.07 2.97 28.19
C GLY A 621 -14.96 3.16 26.96
N VAL A 622 -14.38 2.88 25.79
CA VAL A 622 -15.06 3.01 24.49
C VAL A 622 -16.06 1.89 24.28
N VAL A 623 -17.31 2.24 23.98
CA VAL A 623 -18.35 1.26 23.63
C VAL A 623 -18.20 0.89 22.16
N VAL A 624 -18.07 1.88 21.28
CA VAL A 624 -17.80 1.69 19.85
C VAL A 624 -17.12 2.94 19.27
N ALA A 625 -16.13 2.77 18.41
CA ALA A 625 -15.46 3.84 17.68
C ALA A 625 -15.19 3.42 16.23
N ASP A 626 -15.13 4.40 15.33
CA ASP A 626 -14.80 4.23 13.91
C ASP A 626 -13.96 5.43 13.46
N GLY A 627 -12.73 5.16 13.01
CA GLY A 627 -11.71 6.18 12.78
C GLY A 627 -10.85 6.47 14.03
N GLY A 628 -10.27 7.66 14.08
CA GLY A 628 -9.32 8.07 15.14
C GLY A 628 -9.11 9.58 15.17
N ARG A 629 -7.90 10.02 15.56
CA ARG A 629 -7.51 11.44 15.73
C ARG A 629 -7.66 12.27 14.45
N PHE A 630 -7.50 11.65 13.28
CA PHE A 630 -7.54 12.33 11.99
C PHE A 630 -8.93 12.33 11.34
N GLY A 631 -9.93 11.86 12.08
CA GLY A 631 -11.31 11.80 11.65
C GLY A 631 -11.96 10.54 12.17
N GLY A 632 -13.21 10.63 12.60
CA GLY A 632 -13.97 9.48 13.07
C GLY A 632 -15.14 9.88 13.95
N TRP A 633 -15.68 8.90 14.67
CA TRP A 633 -16.67 9.12 15.72
C TRP A 633 -16.52 8.04 16.80
N SER A 634 -16.95 8.35 18.02
CA SER A 634 -16.83 7.45 19.17
C SER A 634 -18.00 7.64 20.14
N LEU A 635 -18.58 6.52 20.58
CA LEU A 635 -19.46 6.42 21.74
C LEU A 635 -18.68 5.77 22.88
N PHE A 636 -18.52 6.47 23.99
CA PHE A 636 -17.74 6.00 25.13
C PHE A 636 -18.38 6.40 26.46
N ILE A 637 -17.97 5.70 27.53
CA ILE A 637 -18.33 6.01 28.91
C ILE A 637 -17.10 6.54 29.62
N GLN A 638 -17.24 7.67 30.31
CA GLN A 638 -16.21 8.23 31.20
C GLN A 638 -16.89 9.00 32.32
N GLY A 639 -16.37 8.95 33.55
CA GLY A 639 -16.98 9.70 34.67
C GLY A 639 -18.46 9.36 34.93
N ASN A 640 -18.85 8.10 34.70
CA ASN A 640 -20.21 7.57 34.84
C ASN A 640 -21.27 8.23 33.94
N ARG A 641 -20.86 8.78 32.79
CA ARG A 641 -21.74 9.37 31.76
C ARG A 641 -21.40 8.81 30.39
N MET A 642 -22.36 8.87 29.46
CA MET A 642 -22.09 8.56 28.06
C MET A 642 -21.69 9.82 27.31
N HIS A 643 -20.77 9.65 26.38
CA HIS A 643 -20.24 10.69 25.52
C HIS A 643 -20.31 10.23 24.09
N TYR A 644 -20.69 11.13 23.20
CA TYR A 644 -20.63 10.93 21.76
C TYR A 644 -19.81 12.04 21.13
N THR A 645 -18.77 11.65 20.41
CA THR A 645 -17.85 12.57 19.73
C THR A 645 -17.86 12.29 18.24
N VAL A 646 -17.92 13.36 17.45
CA VAL A 646 -17.58 13.35 16.02
C VAL A 646 -16.30 14.16 15.84
N ASN A 647 -15.38 13.66 15.02
CA ASN A 647 -14.11 14.29 14.73
C ASN A 647 -13.98 14.50 13.23
N HIS A 648 -13.86 15.75 12.80
CA HIS A 648 -13.64 16.12 11.41
C HIS A 648 -12.22 16.67 11.25
N TYR A 649 -11.26 15.81 10.88
CA TYR A 649 -9.87 16.20 10.63
C TYR A 649 -9.17 16.93 11.79
N GLY A 650 -9.44 16.47 13.02
CA GLY A 650 -8.95 17.05 14.26
C GLY A 650 -9.90 18.08 14.89
N GLU A 651 -10.97 18.47 14.21
CA GLU A 651 -12.05 19.29 14.77
C GLU A 651 -13.08 18.37 15.44
N ALA A 652 -12.86 18.08 16.73
CA ALA A 652 -13.74 17.22 17.52
C ALA A 652 -14.88 18.00 18.20
N CYS A 653 -16.10 17.49 18.10
CA CYS A 653 -17.27 17.97 18.81
C CYS A 653 -17.83 16.85 19.68
N ARG A 654 -17.80 17.04 21.01
CA ARG A 654 -18.28 16.08 22.00
C ARG A 654 -19.55 16.57 22.68
N VAL A 655 -20.54 15.70 22.78
CA VAL A 655 -21.74 15.91 23.60
C VAL A 655 -21.84 14.80 24.65
N SER A 656 -22.35 15.14 25.83
CA SER A 656 -22.41 14.22 26.98
C SER A 656 -23.83 14.11 27.52
N SER A 657 -24.18 12.97 28.11
CA SER A 657 -25.45 12.82 28.81
C SER A 657 -25.53 13.66 30.08
N SER A 658 -26.72 14.18 30.35
CA SER A 658 -27.08 14.90 31.59
C SER A 658 -27.40 13.96 32.75
N VAL A 659 -27.70 12.68 32.47
CA VAL A 659 -27.99 11.64 33.47
C VAL A 659 -26.82 10.66 33.60
N ALA A 660 -26.56 10.23 34.84
CA ALA A 660 -25.56 9.21 35.15
C ALA A 660 -26.05 7.80 34.80
N ILE A 661 -25.16 6.93 34.35
CA ILE A 661 -25.50 5.57 33.93
C ILE A 661 -25.68 4.69 35.19
N PRO A 662 -26.78 3.93 35.33
CA PRO A 662 -26.98 3.00 36.44
C PRO A 662 -26.00 1.82 36.41
N VAL A 663 -25.87 1.15 37.55
CA VAL A 663 -25.17 -0.16 37.66
C VAL A 663 -26.14 -1.27 37.29
N GLY A 664 -25.65 -2.30 36.62
CA GLY A 664 -26.42 -3.44 36.12
C GLY A 664 -26.55 -3.45 34.60
N PRO A 665 -27.46 -4.28 34.06
CA PRO A 665 -27.82 -4.25 32.65
C PRO A 665 -28.50 -2.91 32.30
N VAL A 666 -28.04 -2.25 31.24
CA VAL A 666 -28.61 -0.99 30.75
C VAL A 666 -28.49 -0.91 29.23
N THR A 667 -29.49 -0.31 28.59
CA THR A 667 -29.47 0.01 27.16
C THR A 667 -29.14 1.49 26.97
N LEU A 668 -28.01 1.77 26.34
CA LEU A 668 -27.64 3.10 25.85
C LEU A 668 -28.21 3.29 24.45
N ARG A 669 -28.83 4.42 24.18
CA ARG A 669 -29.24 4.81 22.81
C ARG A 669 -28.73 6.21 22.49
N VAL A 670 -28.14 6.38 21.31
CA VAL A 670 -27.72 7.66 20.74
C VAL A 670 -28.42 7.82 19.40
N ASP A 671 -29.26 8.83 19.29
CA ASP A 671 -29.97 9.23 18.08
C ASP A 671 -29.30 10.48 17.50
N VAL A 672 -28.80 10.40 16.27
CA VAL A 672 -28.14 11.52 15.57
C VAL A 672 -28.94 11.87 14.33
N ALA A 673 -29.36 13.13 14.20
CA ALA A 673 -29.94 13.65 12.97
C ALA A 673 -29.05 14.73 12.35
N LYS A 674 -28.83 14.63 11.05
CA LYS A 674 -28.34 15.74 10.25
C LYS A 674 -29.45 16.78 10.11
N VAL A 675 -29.20 18.00 10.58
CA VAL A 675 -30.17 19.11 10.54
C VAL A 675 -29.77 20.18 9.52
N ALA A 676 -28.50 20.25 9.14
CA ALA A 676 -27.97 21.05 8.04
C ALA A 676 -26.74 20.37 7.42
N ASP A 677 -26.14 20.96 6.39
CA ASP A 677 -24.97 20.39 5.69
C ASP A 677 -23.78 20.11 6.61
N ASP A 678 -23.61 20.92 7.65
CA ASP A 678 -22.51 20.88 8.62
C ASP A 678 -22.98 20.76 10.08
N GLU A 679 -24.28 20.55 10.30
CA GLU A 679 -24.85 20.52 11.65
C GLU A 679 -25.62 19.21 11.88
N GLY A 680 -25.29 18.57 12.99
CA GLY A 680 -26.02 17.43 13.52
C GLY A 680 -26.64 17.77 14.88
N ARG A 681 -27.66 17.02 15.27
CA ARG A 681 -28.22 17.03 16.62
C ARG A 681 -28.18 15.62 17.18
N VAL A 682 -27.70 15.49 18.41
CA VAL A 682 -27.64 14.22 19.13
C VAL A 682 -28.61 14.23 20.31
N VAL A 683 -29.30 13.11 20.52
CA VAL A 683 -30.14 12.83 21.68
C VAL A 683 -29.72 11.50 22.30
N PHE A 684 -29.61 11.49 23.62
CA PHE A 684 -29.22 10.32 24.40
C PHE A 684 -30.42 9.72 25.12
N CYS A 685 -30.52 8.40 25.19
CA CYS A 685 -31.48 7.71 26.05
C CYS A 685 -30.83 6.59 26.88
N LEU A 686 -31.36 6.38 28.09
CA LEU A 686 -31.05 5.26 28.98
C LEU A 686 -32.34 4.46 29.19
N ASP A 687 -32.35 3.18 28.79
CA ASP A 687 -33.53 2.30 28.84
C ASP A 687 -34.79 2.96 28.24
N GLY A 688 -34.60 3.67 27.12
CA GLY A 688 -35.66 4.38 26.39
C GLY A 688 -36.07 5.73 26.99
N GLN A 689 -35.50 6.16 28.13
CA GLN A 689 -35.78 7.48 28.71
C GLN A 689 -34.74 8.51 28.25
N PRO A 690 -35.17 9.71 27.80
CA PRO A 690 -34.25 10.79 27.46
C PRO A 690 -33.29 11.13 28.60
N SER A 691 -32.03 11.33 28.25
CA SER A 691 -30.94 11.51 29.21
C SER A 691 -29.96 12.62 28.83
N GLY A 692 -30.23 13.37 27.76
CA GLY A 692 -29.47 14.53 27.32
C GLY A 692 -29.63 14.78 25.83
N ALA A 693 -29.22 15.96 25.37
CA ALA A 693 -29.17 16.32 23.96
C ALA A 693 -28.12 17.41 23.72
N GLY A 694 -27.68 17.58 22.48
CA GLY A 694 -26.81 18.68 22.07
C GLY A 694 -26.62 18.77 20.57
N SER A 695 -25.92 19.82 20.13
CA SER A 695 -25.56 20.03 18.72
C SER A 695 -24.17 19.48 18.43
N LEU A 696 -23.97 19.03 17.18
CA LEU A 696 -22.71 18.56 16.62
C LEU A 696 -22.32 19.53 15.50
N THR A 697 -21.19 20.21 15.66
CA THR A 697 -20.62 21.09 14.63
C THR A 697 -19.09 21.06 14.76
N PRO A 698 -18.35 20.68 13.70
CA PRO A 698 -18.83 20.28 12.37
C PRO A 698 -19.47 18.87 12.34
N PHE A 699 -20.40 18.63 11.41
CA PHE A 699 -21.01 17.32 11.15
C PHE A 699 -21.16 17.07 9.63
N ARG A 700 -20.03 16.87 8.96
CA ARG A 700 -19.93 16.74 7.50
C ARG A 700 -19.79 15.29 7.07
N ALA A 701 -20.25 15.01 5.86
CA ALA A 701 -19.95 13.73 5.21
C ALA A 701 -18.53 13.77 4.65
N TYR A 702 -17.73 12.77 5.00
CA TYR A 702 -16.43 12.52 4.39
C TYR A 702 -16.12 11.02 4.44
N ASN A 703 -15.23 10.57 3.56
CA ASN A 703 -15.18 9.16 3.16
C ASN A 703 -13.98 8.39 3.73
N PHE A 704 -13.17 8.98 4.61
CA PHE A 704 -11.85 8.42 4.88
C PHE A 704 -11.26 8.78 6.26
N ALA A 705 -11.17 7.78 7.13
CA ALA A 705 -10.27 7.72 8.28
C ALA A 705 -9.49 6.39 8.18
N ASN A 706 -8.16 6.40 8.12
CA ASN A 706 -7.40 5.16 7.87
C ASN A 706 -7.24 4.27 9.12
N GLU A 707 -8.32 4.07 9.88
CA GLU A 707 -8.37 3.38 11.18
C GLU A 707 -9.69 2.62 11.35
N PRO A 708 -9.72 1.36 11.82
CA PRO A 708 -10.87 0.47 11.76
C PRO A 708 -11.99 0.87 12.71
N LEU A 709 -13.19 0.35 12.45
CA LEU A 709 -14.25 0.33 13.45
C LEU A 709 -13.96 -0.74 14.50
N GLN A 710 -14.11 -0.39 15.77
CA GLN A 710 -13.89 -1.28 16.90
C GLN A 710 -15.01 -1.18 17.95
N VAL A 711 -15.36 -2.31 18.57
CA VAL A 711 -16.32 -2.38 19.68
C VAL A 711 -15.59 -2.75 20.96
N GLY A 712 -15.80 -1.96 22.01
CA GLY A 712 -15.16 -2.14 23.32
C GLY A 712 -13.79 -1.48 23.47
N ARG A 713 -13.29 -0.78 22.45
CA ARG A 713 -11.98 -0.10 22.44
C ARG A 713 -11.87 0.87 21.26
N ASP A 714 -10.84 1.74 21.31
CA ASP A 714 -10.38 2.61 20.23
C ASP A 714 -8.85 2.49 20.10
N GLY A 715 -8.39 1.55 19.28
CA GLY A 715 -7.10 0.89 19.44
C GLY A 715 -5.89 1.53 18.77
N GLN A 716 -6.05 2.47 17.85
CA GLN A 716 -4.94 3.08 17.11
C GLN A 716 -4.64 4.50 17.61
N THR A 717 -5.50 5.47 17.31
CA THR A 717 -5.41 6.83 17.85
C THR A 717 -6.75 7.30 18.37
N PRO A 718 -6.79 8.12 19.43
CA PRO A 718 -8.05 8.46 20.07
C PRO A 718 -8.87 9.37 19.15
N VAL A 719 -10.15 9.04 18.96
CA VAL A 719 -11.12 9.95 18.33
C VAL A 719 -11.33 11.23 19.15
N ASP A 720 -11.22 11.13 20.49
CA ASP A 720 -11.40 12.25 21.42
C ASP A 720 -10.22 12.35 22.40
N ASP A 721 -9.63 13.55 22.52
CA ASP A 721 -8.48 13.79 23.39
C ASP A 721 -8.77 13.66 24.91
N CYS A 722 -10.02 13.41 25.32
CA CYS A 722 -10.35 13.13 26.71
C CYS A 722 -10.00 11.72 27.18
N TYR A 723 -9.60 10.82 26.28
CA TYR A 723 -9.11 9.50 26.61
C TYR A 723 -7.86 9.13 25.79
N GLU A 724 -7.12 8.13 26.26
CA GLU A 724 -5.98 7.57 25.54
C GLU A 724 -6.33 6.18 24.97
N SER A 725 -6.01 5.94 23.70
CA SER A 725 -6.13 4.61 23.08
C SER A 725 -5.31 3.56 23.86
N PRO A 726 -5.82 2.33 24.10
CA PRO A 726 -7.03 1.77 23.52
C PRO A 726 -8.35 2.09 24.25
N PHE A 727 -8.31 2.82 25.37
CA PHE A 727 -9.41 3.06 26.32
C PHE A 727 -10.45 1.91 26.40
N PRO A 728 -10.02 0.70 26.77
CA PRO A 728 -10.86 -0.50 26.69
C PRO A 728 -12.02 -0.41 27.67
N PHE A 729 -13.22 -0.77 27.22
CA PHE A 729 -14.39 -0.82 28.09
C PHE A 729 -14.25 -1.91 29.15
N THR A 730 -14.28 -1.52 30.42
CA THR A 730 -14.05 -2.44 31.54
C THR A 730 -15.31 -3.18 31.99
N GLY A 731 -16.48 -2.79 31.51
CA GLY A 731 -17.73 -3.54 31.67
C GLY A 731 -17.88 -4.60 30.58
N ARG A 732 -19.10 -5.15 30.43
CA ARG A 732 -19.43 -6.09 29.35
C ARG A 732 -20.33 -5.45 28.32
N ILE A 733 -20.01 -5.61 27.04
CA ILE A 733 -20.89 -5.24 25.92
C ILE A 733 -21.60 -6.50 25.46
N VAL A 734 -22.94 -6.50 25.53
CA VAL A 734 -23.78 -7.59 25.02
C VAL A 734 -23.86 -7.50 23.49
N ASP A 735 -24.12 -6.29 22.97
CA ASP A 735 -24.13 -5.96 21.56
C ASP A 735 -24.20 -4.44 21.34
N VAL A 736 -23.77 -4.02 20.16
CA VAL A 736 -23.93 -2.68 19.61
C VAL A 736 -24.65 -2.79 18.28
N VAL A 737 -25.79 -2.12 18.17
CA VAL A 737 -26.59 -2.04 16.96
C VAL A 737 -26.41 -0.66 16.34
N LEU A 738 -25.95 -0.62 15.10
CA LEU A 738 -25.78 0.60 14.31
C LEU A 738 -26.82 0.62 13.21
N GLU A 739 -27.53 1.74 13.07
CA GLU A 739 -28.58 1.93 12.07
C GLU A 739 -28.33 3.25 11.33
N ALA A 740 -27.99 3.17 10.04
CA ALA A 740 -27.78 4.34 9.18
C ALA A 740 -29.07 4.70 8.44
N ALA A 741 -29.32 5.98 8.27
CA ALA A 741 -30.49 6.43 7.52
C ALA A 741 -30.26 6.43 6.00
N GLY A 742 -30.45 5.27 5.35
CA GLY A 742 -30.89 5.20 3.94
C GLY A 742 -32.42 5.19 3.82
N ASP A 743 -32.98 4.96 2.63
CA ASP A 743 -34.44 4.80 2.35
C ASP A 743 -35.16 3.71 3.20
N GLY A 744 -34.47 3.09 4.15
CA GLY A 744 -34.94 2.04 5.04
C GLY A 744 -34.67 2.30 6.52
N VAL A 745 -34.76 3.56 6.99
CA VAL A 745 -35.32 3.79 8.33
C VAL A 745 -36.83 3.67 8.13
N ASP A 746 -37.52 2.86 8.94
CA ASP A 746 -38.98 2.69 8.82
C ASP A 746 -39.73 4.04 8.88
N ASP A 747 -39.10 5.10 9.39
CA ASP A 747 -39.59 6.46 9.24
C ASP A 747 -38.51 7.52 9.58
N GLN A 748 -37.76 8.02 8.58
CA GLN A 748 -36.85 9.17 8.76
C GLN A 748 -37.61 10.41 9.27
N GLU A 749 -38.85 10.59 8.82
CA GLU A 749 -39.72 11.66 9.32
C GLU A 749 -40.05 11.41 10.79
N ALA A 750 -40.31 10.19 11.26
CA ALA A 750 -40.53 9.95 12.69
C ALA A 750 -39.30 10.19 13.54
N LEU A 751 -38.08 9.84 13.08
CA LEU A 751 -36.86 10.17 13.81
C LEU A 751 -36.67 11.69 13.88
N LEU A 752 -36.84 12.40 12.77
CA LEU A 752 -36.79 13.86 12.74
C LEU A 752 -37.91 14.49 13.59
N VAL A 753 -39.12 13.95 13.58
CA VAL A 753 -40.28 14.41 14.38
C VAL A 753 -40.10 14.09 15.86
N GLU A 754 -39.53 12.95 16.25
CA GLU A 754 -39.17 12.61 17.64
C GLU A 754 -38.10 13.57 18.16
N LEU A 755 -37.11 13.91 17.32
CA LEU A 755 -36.05 14.85 17.65
C LEU A 755 -36.54 16.31 17.68
N MET A 756 -37.41 16.71 16.76
CA MET A 756 -37.97 18.07 16.67
C MET A 756 -39.14 18.31 17.64
N GLY A 757 -39.87 17.26 18.03
CA GLY A 757 -41.01 17.30 18.94
C GLY A 757 -40.65 17.36 20.43
N SER A 758 -39.34 17.35 20.75
CA SER A 758 -38.81 17.52 22.11
C SER A 758 -38.52 18.98 22.51
N GLN A 759 -39.11 19.96 21.81
CA GLN A 759 -39.05 21.38 22.17
C GLN A 759 -39.90 21.73 23.39
#